data_AF-A0A0P5JHL1-F1
#
_entry.id   AF-A0A0P5JHL1-F1
#
_cell.length_a   1.000
_cell.length_b   1.000
_cell.length_c   1.000
_cell.angle_alpha   90.00
_cell.angle_beta   90.00
_cell.angle_gamma   90.00
#
_symmetry.space_group_name_H-M   'P 1'
#
loop_
_entity.id
_entity.type
_entity.pdbx_description
1 polymer ?
#
loop_
_entity_poly.entity_id
_entity_poly.type
_entity_poly.pdbx_seq_one_letter_code
_entity_poly.pdbx_strand_id
1 'polypeptide(L)'
;MGVIDSVGALKSGEKYTLTLQATDGGGKSSLGLLEVIVIPGPNIKAPAFTKESYEISVDEASPVNSVVYTFQAKDQENDRIIYSIVAGNELGHFKMEKSNGSLLLAETIDREQLSRYVLTVKAEDSGGLSSVAQVMIRVLDSNDRSPEFVDLPYIFRVKENDITGYIGRVHAKDADIEKNGQISYSLPSDPNFVINSQTGELKSKAPLDYETERVHLVVIAAQDSGSQPRVTTATATVVVLDFPDERPKFSQQKYEADVPENIIDFFVTQVQATDMDSESSVTYTIRQGDVDKFRIDPQSGIVRTRRALDYERQAQYVLVIGTIENTEINDPQATTTLFVNVQDRNDVAPVYSSLPRPVRLRSTVPVGQVVTTVIAFDGDGTNPNNQVRYELVNNSNKVGQFFRINAESGVISTRDNLRKDSEREYKLRIRAYDLGKPTSLSTLATVTVLVDHVAPLIAPDVTHMSFSEMTYSVSVAEDAHANTLIKYLSVVNRTNDLLSVSCEIISGNSDDTFYTKESVDRNCELRLKRTLDFEVIQRYEIEIQLKTTATFFNQDRPTVRVDVTVLDVNDNSPKFLSKYPENRFTNGKFYAAISADAPISSVLVLVAAEDADSGPLGQLTYEIMEETNVGKLFSIDKSTGAIHTEKMMNAIRQLPMRLIVTARDNPGQPIGYRETNCQVVVNIIEPQHRLVLVLPNSPPDQVHRSQSAIVDILQEETKMIVRVEKLQALSSVSSNGTVIVDASGSELWFYCIDPGTETIVVTNHSQINSTVLEMGSTNHLAYLMATKLKLDVSEIRQPLDNRWSSKPYDTDTPASRLWNGFPAALVVVGVLVFLLALGGIVYICASWDSNVESDPFPGWELHWFSTDFLVGCKARPTNVCSHMWYFRHIILLLLTLIQKNMKPSSVSIIVLTIRNQVVIT
;
A
#
# COMPACT_ATOMS: atom_id res chain seq x y z
N MET A 1 -122.26 45.44 89.58
CA MET A 1 -121.06 44.75 89.09
C MET A 1 -120.12 45.82 88.55
N GLY A 2 -118.86 45.85 89.00
CA GLY A 2 -117.82 46.69 88.41
C GLY A 2 -116.96 45.87 87.45
N VAL A 3 -116.40 46.50 86.43
CA VAL A 3 -115.43 45.91 85.48
C VAL A 3 -114.07 46.58 85.71
N ILE A 4 -112.98 45.80 85.64
CA ILE A 4 -111.60 46.29 85.75
C ILE A 4 -110.91 46.01 84.42
N ASP A 5 -110.45 47.07 83.76
CA ASP A 5 -109.69 46.99 82.50
C ASP A 5 -108.23 47.41 82.71
N SER A 6 -107.30 46.73 82.04
CA SER A 6 -105.88 47.12 82.04
C SER A 6 -105.62 48.24 81.03
N VAL A 7 -104.88 49.28 81.43
CA VAL A 7 -104.54 50.44 80.57
C VAL A 7 -103.20 50.25 79.82
N GLY A 8 -102.48 49.13 80.05
CA GLY A 8 -101.18 48.84 79.41
C GLY A 8 -100.84 47.36 79.37
N ALA A 9 -99.74 47.01 78.69
CA ALA A 9 -99.28 45.63 78.56
C ALA A 9 -98.86 45.06 79.91
N LEU A 10 -99.50 43.95 80.32
CA LEU A 10 -99.13 43.21 81.51
C LEU A 10 -97.90 42.33 81.18
N LYS A 11 -96.91 42.29 82.07
CA LYS A 11 -95.68 41.50 81.85
C LYS A 11 -95.87 40.06 82.31
N SER A 12 -95.48 39.10 81.46
CA SER A 12 -95.53 37.67 81.75
C SER A 12 -94.71 37.33 83.01
N GLY A 13 -95.31 36.59 83.95
CA GLY A 13 -94.68 36.19 85.21
C GLY A 13 -94.81 37.20 86.36
N GLU A 14 -95.38 38.40 86.13
CA GLU A 14 -95.66 39.36 87.19
C GLU A 14 -97.04 39.12 87.84
N LYS A 15 -97.15 39.48 89.13
CA LYS A 15 -98.37 39.39 89.93
C LYS A 15 -98.80 40.80 90.35
N TYR A 16 -100.02 41.18 89.99
CA TYR A 16 -100.60 42.47 90.37
C TYR A 16 -101.66 42.24 91.46
N THR A 17 -101.62 43.07 92.51
CA THR A 17 -102.59 42.99 93.62
C THR A 17 -103.36 44.30 93.71
N LEU A 18 -104.69 44.20 93.66
CA LEU A 18 -105.62 45.33 93.67
C LEU A 18 -106.50 45.24 94.91
N THR A 19 -106.60 46.33 95.68
CA THR A 19 -107.54 46.44 96.80
C THR A 19 -108.81 47.13 96.32
N LEU A 20 -109.95 46.45 96.44
CA LEU A 20 -111.26 46.94 96.01
C LEU A 20 -112.12 47.26 97.22
N GLN A 21 -112.78 48.42 97.22
CA GLN A 21 -113.73 48.82 98.26
C GLN A 21 -115.15 48.85 97.68
N ALA A 22 -116.08 48.18 98.33
CA ALA A 22 -117.50 48.24 98.02
C ALA A 22 -118.25 48.89 99.18
N THR A 23 -119.04 49.93 98.90
CA THR A 23 -119.82 50.68 99.89
C THR A 23 -121.31 50.60 99.55
N ASP A 24 -122.15 50.32 100.54
CA ASP A 24 -123.61 50.26 100.37
C ASP A 24 -124.28 51.64 100.51
N GLY A 25 -125.57 51.71 100.15
CA GLY A 25 -126.37 52.95 100.23
C GLY A 25 -126.67 53.45 101.66
N GLY A 26 -126.31 52.67 102.69
CA GLY A 26 -126.37 53.06 104.09
C GLY A 26 -125.03 53.58 104.65
N GLY A 27 -123.98 53.64 103.82
CA GLY A 27 -122.67 54.17 104.16
C GLY A 27 -121.69 53.18 104.77
N LYS A 28 -122.02 51.87 104.83
CA LYS A 28 -121.06 50.84 105.29
C LYS A 28 -120.25 50.33 104.10
N SER A 29 -118.96 50.11 104.31
CA SER A 29 -118.06 49.60 103.26
C SER A 29 -117.27 48.37 103.70
N SER A 30 -116.91 47.53 102.73
CA SER A 30 -116.06 46.36 102.89
C SER A 30 -114.97 46.36 101.83
N LEU A 31 -113.79 45.84 102.19
CA LEU A 31 -112.63 45.72 101.30
C LEU A 31 -112.43 44.26 100.89
N GLY A 32 -112.09 44.04 99.62
CA GLY A 32 -111.66 42.75 99.07
C GLY A 32 -110.37 42.90 98.25
N LEU A 33 -109.54 41.87 98.24
CA LEU A 33 -108.31 41.82 97.45
C LEU A 33 -108.55 40.99 96.17
N LEU A 34 -108.10 41.52 95.03
CA LEU A 34 -108.04 40.81 93.76
C LEU A 34 -106.57 40.66 93.36
N GLU A 35 -106.15 39.41 93.18
CA GLU A 35 -104.84 39.08 92.62
C GLU A 35 -104.98 38.70 91.16
N VAL A 36 -104.22 39.35 90.29
CA VAL A 36 -104.13 39.05 88.85
C VAL A 36 -102.76 38.42 88.59
N ILE A 37 -102.75 37.17 88.14
CA ILE A 37 -101.56 36.42 87.76
C ILE A 37 -101.51 36.30 86.24
N VAL A 38 -100.43 36.78 85.62
CA VAL A 38 -100.23 36.74 84.17
C VAL A 38 -99.43 35.50 83.79
N ILE A 39 -100.07 34.53 83.13
CA ILE A 39 -99.43 33.29 82.65
C ILE A 39 -98.82 33.50 81.25
N PRO A 40 -97.63 32.94 80.95
CA PRO A 40 -97.06 32.94 79.60
C PRO A 40 -98.01 32.27 78.60
N GLY A 41 -98.09 32.83 77.38
CA GLY A 41 -98.90 32.25 76.30
C GLY A 41 -98.34 30.90 75.81
N PRO A 42 -99.14 30.09 75.10
CA PRO A 42 -98.66 28.84 74.51
C PRO A 42 -97.57 29.13 73.46
N ASN A 43 -96.46 28.38 73.49
CA ASN A 43 -95.50 28.38 72.37
C ASN A 43 -96.16 27.68 71.17
N ILE A 44 -96.27 28.38 70.03
CA ILE A 44 -97.06 27.94 68.87
C ILE A 44 -96.29 27.94 67.55
N LYS A 45 -95.04 28.40 67.50
CA LYS A 45 -94.23 28.40 66.27
C LYS A 45 -92.83 27.88 66.54
N ALA A 46 -92.31 27.11 65.59
CA ALA A 46 -90.96 26.57 65.67
C ALA A 46 -89.92 27.61 65.19
N PRO A 47 -88.67 27.54 65.68
CA PRO A 47 -87.57 28.30 65.10
C PRO A 47 -87.34 27.86 63.66
N ALA A 48 -87.10 28.81 62.75
CA ALA A 48 -86.88 28.53 61.34
C ALA A 48 -85.45 28.88 60.90
N PHE A 49 -84.76 27.93 60.28
CA PHE A 49 -83.49 28.20 59.60
C PHE A 49 -83.68 29.22 58.46
N THR A 50 -82.61 29.95 58.13
CA THR A 50 -82.64 30.89 56.99
C THR A 50 -82.78 30.22 55.62
N LYS A 51 -82.44 28.92 55.52
CA LYS A 51 -82.56 28.10 54.31
C LYS A 51 -82.96 26.66 54.69
N GLU A 52 -83.65 25.97 53.77
CA GLU A 52 -83.98 24.55 53.91
C GLU A 52 -82.77 23.64 53.66
N SER A 53 -81.81 24.11 52.85
CA SER A 53 -80.55 23.41 52.58
C SER A 53 -79.36 24.36 52.51
N TYR A 54 -78.21 23.89 52.99
CA TYR A 54 -76.94 24.59 52.94
C TYR A 54 -75.93 23.75 52.18
N GLU A 55 -75.15 24.40 51.31
CA GLU A 55 -73.98 23.82 50.68
C GLU A 55 -72.77 24.58 51.18
N ILE A 56 -71.87 23.86 51.83
CA ILE A 56 -70.68 24.42 52.48
C ILE A 56 -69.47 23.57 52.10
N SER A 57 -68.29 24.18 52.19
CA SER A 57 -67.03 23.51 51.90
C SER A 57 -66.07 23.65 53.08
N VAL A 58 -65.29 22.61 53.34
CA VAL A 58 -64.26 22.58 54.38
C VAL A 58 -63.00 21.97 53.79
N ASP A 59 -61.85 22.61 54.03
CA ASP A 59 -60.55 22.07 53.64
C ASP A 59 -60.19 20.90 54.57
N GLU A 60 -59.73 19.76 54.04
CA GLU A 60 -59.34 18.64 54.88
C GLU A 60 -58.14 18.92 55.80
N ALA A 61 -57.29 19.88 55.42
CA ALA A 61 -56.21 20.38 56.26
C ALA A 61 -56.70 21.35 57.36
N SER A 62 -58.02 21.58 57.47
CA SER A 62 -58.57 22.44 58.52
C SER A 62 -58.27 21.87 59.91
N PRO A 63 -57.76 22.67 60.85
CA PRO A 63 -57.42 22.18 62.18
C PRO A 63 -58.68 21.79 62.96
N VAL A 64 -58.55 20.77 63.79
CA VAL A 64 -59.60 20.37 64.73
C VAL A 64 -60.01 21.56 65.60
N ASN A 65 -61.32 21.71 65.83
CA ASN A 65 -62.00 22.82 66.49
C ASN A 65 -62.14 24.11 65.66
N SER A 66 -61.77 24.12 64.39
CA SER A 66 -62.12 25.21 63.47
C SER A 66 -63.64 25.30 63.25
N VAL A 67 -64.14 26.52 63.05
CA VAL A 67 -65.54 26.76 62.68
C VAL A 67 -65.70 26.52 61.18
N VAL A 68 -66.51 25.53 60.82
CA VAL A 68 -66.86 25.18 59.44
C VAL A 68 -67.96 26.11 58.92
N TYR A 69 -69.02 26.30 59.72
CA TYR A 69 -70.13 27.20 59.39
C TYR A 69 -70.86 27.63 60.66
N THR A 70 -71.56 28.76 60.64
CA THR A 70 -72.45 29.16 61.74
C THR A 70 -73.87 29.31 61.23
N PHE A 71 -74.75 28.42 61.69
CA PHE A 71 -76.15 28.43 61.32
C PHE A 71 -76.92 29.51 62.06
N GLN A 72 -77.92 30.05 61.39
CA GLN A 72 -78.85 31.00 61.98
C GLN A 72 -80.26 30.48 61.78
N ALA A 73 -80.94 30.23 62.88
CA ALA A 73 -82.38 30.06 62.95
C ALA A 73 -82.98 31.23 63.73
N LYS A 74 -84.21 31.62 63.38
CA LYS A 74 -84.95 32.67 64.04
C LYS A 74 -86.26 32.11 64.58
N ASP A 75 -86.51 32.36 65.84
CA ASP A 75 -87.78 32.13 66.49
C ASP A 75 -88.62 33.41 66.46
N GLN A 76 -89.92 33.32 66.19
CA GLN A 76 -90.77 34.50 66.04
C GLN A 76 -91.16 35.09 67.40
N GLU A 77 -91.22 34.24 68.43
CA GLU A 77 -91.50 34.55 69.82
C GLU A 77 -90.22 34.91 70.61
N ASN A 78 -89.06 34.87 69.93
CA ASN A 78 -87.73 35.15 70.47
C ASN A 78 -87.32 34.15 71.58
N ASP A 79 -87.82 32.91 71.50
CA ASP A 79 -87.41 31.84 72.41
C ASP A 79 -85.93 31.45 72.21
N ARG A 80 -85.35 30.86 73.25
CA ARG A 80 -83.96 30.39 73.21
C ARG A 80 -83.84 29.18 72.30
N ILE A 81 -82.99 29.29 71.27
CA ILE A 81 -82.76 28.22 70.30
C ILE A 81 -81.56 27.36 70.71
N ILE A 82 -81.73 26.04 70.62
CA ILE A 82 -80.70 25.03 70.82
C ILE A 82 -80.43 24.33 69.49
N TYR A 83 -79.17 24.32 69.06
CA TYR A 83 -78.74 23.67 67.81
C TYR A 83 -78.18 22.27 68.08
N SER A 84 -78.45 21.32 67.17
CA SER A 84 -77.89 19.97 67.23
C SER A 84 -77.74 19.34 65.83
N ILE A 85 -76.89 18.33 65.71
CA ILE A 85 -76.80 17.46 64.53
C ILE A 85 -77.62 16.21 64.84
N VAL A 86 -78.55 15.84 63.96
CA VAL A 86 -79.48 14.73 64.19
C VAL A 86 -79.26 13.53 63.27
N ALA A 87 -78.54 13.69 62.16
CA ALA A 87 -78.15 12.60 61.26
C ALA A 87 -76.95 12.99 60.37
N GLY A 88 -76.27 12.01 59.76
CA GLY A 88 -75.21 12.21 58.77
C GLY A 88 -73.80 12.42 59.33
N ASN A 89 -73.65 12.32 60.65
CA ASN A 89 -72.38 12.51 61.37
C ASN A 89 -71.95 11.23 62.10
N GLU A 90 -72.12 10.07 61.44
CA GLU A 90 -71.87 8.75 62.02
C GLU A 90 -70.39 8.54 62.38
N LEU A 91 -69.49 9.24 61.68
CA LEU A 91 -68.05 9.23 61.93
C LEU A 91 -67.62 10.21 63.04
N GLY A 92 -68.53 11.04 63.56
CA GLY A 92 -68.21 11.97 64.64
C GLY A 92 -67.30 13.15 64.26
N HIS A 93 -67.01 13.34 62.97
CA HIS A 93 -66.08 14.37 62.49
C HIS A 93 -66.55 15.81 62.73
N PHE A 94 -67.85 16.04 62.95
CA PHE A 94 -68.40 17.37 63.22
C PHE A 94 -69.06 17.44 64.61
N LYS A 95 -69.04 18.63 65.22
CA LYS A 95 -69.79 18.94 66.44
C LYS A 95 -70.50 20.28 66.30
N MET A 96 -71.67 20.40 66.92
CA MET A 96 -72.45 21.64 66.91
C MET A 96 -72.40 22.32 68.28
N GLU A 97 -72.01 23.58 68.30
CA GLU A 97 -72.13 24.43 69.48
C GLU A 97 -73.60 24.80 69.68
N LYS A 98 -74.17 24.29 70.78
CA LYS A 98 -75.62 24.33 71.04
C LYS A 98 -76.16 25.74 71.17
N SER A 99 -75.33 26.67 71.66
CA SER A 99 -75.74 28.01 72.06
C SER A 99 -75.77 29.03 70.92
N ASN A 100 -74.96 28.83 69.88
CA ASN A 100 -74.76 29.82 68.81
C ASN A 100 -74.87 29.24 67.38
N GLY A 101 -75.04 27.92 67.24
CA GLY A 101 -75.19 27.28 65.93
C GLY A 101 -73.89 27.12 65.15
N SER A 102 -72.72 27.26 65.77
CA SER A 102 -71.43 27.01 65.11
C SER A 102 -71.17 25.51 64.95
N LEU A 103 -71.07 25.07 63.70
CA LEU A 103 -70.57 23.76 63.33
C LEU A 103 -69.04 23.80 63.35
N LEU A 104 -68.46 22.99 64.21
CA LEU A 104 -67.03 22.87 64.42
C LEU A 104 -66.54 21.52 63.89
N LEU A 105 -65.31 21.50 63.39
CA LEU A 105 -64.61 20.25 63.11
C LEU A 105 -64.20 19.59 64.44
N ALA A 106 -64.60 18.35 64.67
CA ALA A 106 -64.35 17.62 65.92
C ALA A 106 -63.17 16.64 65.81
N GLU A 107 -62.95 16.07 64.63
CA GLU A 107 -61.81 15.20 64.29
C GLU A 107 -61.27 15.58 62.90
N THR A 108 -60.06 15.12 62.57
CA THR A 108 -59.49 15.29 61.24
C THR A 108 -60.35 14.57 60.20
N ILE A 109 -60.48 15.16 59.02
CA ILE A 109 -61.18 14.56 57.88
C ILE A 109 -60.14 14.29 56.78
N ASP A 110 -60.42 13.29 55.97
CA ASP A 110 -59.59 12.83 54.86
C ASP A 110 -60.53 12.68 53.65
N ARG A 111 -60.24 13.43 52.58
CA ARG A 111 -61.04 13.51 51.37
C ARG A 111 -60.89 12.24 50.53
N GLU A 112 -59.70 11.63 50.49
CA GLU A 112 -59.43 10.35 49.84
C GLU A 112 -60.27 9.23 50.46
N GLN A 113 -60.56 9.31 51.75
CA GLN A 113 -61.49 8.41 52.45
C GLN A 113 -62.96 8.78 52.22
N LEU A 114 -63.35 10.05 52.40
CA LEU A 114 -64.74 10.50 52.23
C LEU A 114 -64.83 11.98 51.79
N SER A 115 -65.17 12.20 50.52
CA SER A 115 -65.19 13.54 49.90
C SER A 115 -66.42 14.40 50.19
N ARG A 116 -67.47 13.85 50.83
CA ARG A 116 -68.70 14.59 51.14
C ARG A 116 -69.47 14.05 52.33
N TYR A 117 -70.10 14.97 53.06
CA TYR A 117 -71.04 14.67 54.14
C TYR A 117 -72.41 15.26 53.83
N VAL A 118 -73.46 14.60 54.31
CA VAL A 118 -74.83 15.12 54.25
C VAL A 118 -75.40 15.09 55.65
N LEU A 119 -75.24 16.21 56.37
CA LEU A 119 -75.74 16.34 57.74
C LEU A 119 -77.21 16.78 57.72
N THR A 120 -77.96 16.38 58.74
CA THR A 120 -79.23 17.01 59.10
C THR A 120 -79.04 17.75 60.41
N VAL A 121 -79.23 19.07 60.41
CA VAL A 121 -79.12 19.92 61.60
C VAL A 121 -80.52 20.33 62.07
N LYS A 122 -80.69 20.42 63.40
CA LYS A 122 -81.96 20.76 64.06
C LYS A 122 -81.79 22.02 64.89
N ALA A 123 -82.74 22.95 64.77
CA ALA A 123 -82.93 24.07 65.66
C ALA A 123 -84.21 23.84 66.47
N GLU A 124 -84.13 23.91 67.79
CA GLU A 124 -85.23 23.62 68.71
C GLU A 124 -85.37 24.74 69.74
N ASP A 125 -86.58 25.19 70.01
CA ASP A 125 -86.86 26.20 71.05
C ASP A 125 -87.05 25.57 72.44
N SER A 126 -87.31 26.40 73.45
CA SER A 126 -87.58 25.95 74.82
C SER A 126 -88.90 25.19 75.00
N GLY A 127 -89.83 25.27 74.04
CA GLY A 127 -91.12 24.56 74.06
C GLY A 127 -91.07 23.21 73.32
N GLY A 128 -89.94 22.86 72.70
CA GLY A 128 -89.74 21.60 71.98
C GLY A 128 -90.22 21.63 70.52
N LEU A 129 -90.63 22.79 69.99
CA LEU A 129 -90.89 22.93 68.56
C LEU A 129 -89.55 23.09 67.84
N SER A 130 -89.44 22.51 66.65
CA SER A 130 -88.16 22.46 65.94
C SER A 130 -88.31 22.48 64.43
N SER A 131 -87.29 22.99 63.75
CA SER A 131 -87.08 22.78 62.31
C SER A 131 -85.76 22.06 62.05
N VAL A 132 -85.66 21.48 60.85
CA VAL A 132 -84.45 20.82 60.37
C VAL A 132 -84.02 21.41 59.04
N ALA A 133 -82.72 21.38 58.76
CA ALA A 133 -82.15 21.72 57.48
C ALA A 133 -81.12 20.67 57.04
N GLN A 134 -81.02 20.43 55.74
CA GLN A 134 -79.97 19.57 55.17
C GLN A 134 -78.70 20.38 54.91
N VAL A 135 -77.55 19.79 55.20
CA VAL A 135 -76.24 20.44 55.01
C VAL A 135 -75.36 19.50 54.21
N MET A 136 -75.09 19.86 52.96
CA MET A 136 -74.09 19.19 52.15
C MET A 136 -72.73 19.84 52.41
N ILE A 137 -71.80 19.07 52.98
CA ILE A 137 -70.43 19.50 53.21
C ILE A 137 -69.56 18.85 52.16
N ARG A 138 -68.96 19.66 51.28
CA ARG A 138 -67.92 19.22 50.35
C ARG A 138 -66.56 19.33 51.04
N VAL A 139 -65.78 18.26 51.03
CA VAL A 139 -64.40 18.31 51.50
C VAL A 139 -63.53 18.81 50.34
N LEU A 140 -62.81 19.91 50.55
CA LEU A 140 -61.84 20.44 49.60
C LEU A 140 -60.51 19.73 49.81
N ASP A 141 -59.88 19.44 48.67
CA ASP A 141 -58.62 18.72 48.56
C ASP A 141 -57.43 19.59 48.98
N SER A 142 -56.54 19.01 49.78
CA SER A 142 -55.23 19.54 50.13
C SER A 142 -54.14 18.64 49.56
N ASN A 143 -53.00 19.21 49.13
CA ASN A 143 -51.89 18.44 48.56
C ASN A 143 -51.14 17.66 49.66
N ASP A 144 -51.74 16.60 50.17
CA ASP A 144 -51.29 15.82 51.32
C ASP A 144 -50.81 14.40 50.96
N ARG A 145 -51.09 13.94 49.74
CA ARG A 145 -50.51 12.75 49.12
C ARG A 145 -49.27 13.12 48.32
N SER A 146 -48.68 12.14 47.65
CA SER A 146 -47.51 12.39 46.80
C SER A 146 -47.58 11.41 45.64
N PRO A 147 -47.03 11.77 44.47
CA PRO A 147 -47.01 10.86 43.34
C PRO A 147 -46.28 9.57 43.73
N GLU A 148 -46.81 8.41 43.37
CA GLU A 148 -46.19 7.11 43.63
C GLU A 148 -46.00 6.35 42.33
N PHE A 149 -44.76 5.97 42.01
CA PHE A 149 -44.48 5.11 40.86
C PHE A 149 -45.02 3.70 41.08
N VAL A 150 -45.73 3.18 40.08
CA VAL A 150 -46.30 1.81 40.07
C VAL A 150 -45.52 0.92 39.12
N ASP A 151 -45.64 -0.41 39.23
CA ASP A 151 -44.95 -1.38 38.37
C ASP A 151 -43.41 -1.40 38.49
N LEU A 152 -42.89 -1.09 39.69
CA LEU A 152 -41.47 -1.22 40.01
C LEU A 152 -41.05 -2.71 40.13
N PRO A 153 -39.82 -3.08 39.72
CA PRO A 153 -38.78 -2.22 39.14
C PRO A 153 -38.98 -2.01 37.62
N TYR A 154 -38.63 -0.81 37.13
CA TYR A 154 -38.58 -0.53 35.70
C TYR A 154 -37.27 -1.05 35.09
N ILE A 155 -37.37 -2.11 34.28
CA ILE A 155 -36.26 -2.66 33.51
C ILE A 155 -36.66 -2.67 32.03
N PHE A 156 -36.04 -1.82 31.23
CA PHE A 156 -36.26 -1.74 29.79
C PHE A 156 -35.09 -2.39 29.06
N ARG A 157 -35.38 -3.16 28.01
CA ARG A 157 -34.36 -3.78 27.15
C ARG A 157 -34.53 -3.25 25.75
N VAL A 158 -33.52 -2.56 25.23
CA VAL A 158 -33.60 -1.82 23.97
C VAL A 158 -32.43 -2.24 23.11
N LYS A 159 -32.66 -2.50 21.82
CA LYS A 159 -31.55 -2.77 20.89
C LYS A 159 -30.87 -1.47 20.51
N GLU A 160 -29.55 -1.48 20.39
CA GLU A 160 -28.80 -0.28 20.01
C GLU A 160 -29.17 0.26 18.62
N ASN A 161 -29.52 -0.64 17.69
CA ASN A 161 -29.97 -0.30 16.35
C ASN A 161 -31.42 0.26 16.28
N ASP A 162 -32.07 0.51 17.42
CA ASP A 162 -33.39 1.11 17.46
C ASP A 162 -33.35 2.61 17.12
N ILE A 163 -33.66 2.92 15.87
CA ILE A 163 -33.71 4.30 15.34
C ILE A 163 -34.82 5.16 15.94
N THR A 164 -35.80 4.58 16.64
CA THR A 164 -36.92 5.35 17.22
C THR A 164 -36.53 6.03 18.53
N GLY A 165 -35.46 5.55 19.18
CA GLY A 165 -35.02 5.95 20.50
C GLY A 165 -36.05 5.65 21.60
N TYR A 166 -37.11 4.90 21.32
CA TYR A 166 -38.15 4.60 22.31
C TYR A 166 -37.68 3.52 23.28
N ILE A 167 -37.70 3.82 24.57
CA ILE A 167 -37.21 2.92 25.62
C ILE A 167 -38.37 2.22 26.31
N GLY A 168 -39.40 2.99 26.68
CA GLY A 168 -40.54 2.48 27.42
C GLY A 168 -41.35 3.60 28.04
N ARG A 169 -42.24 3.24 28.97
CA ARG A 169 -43.12 4.19 29.66
C ARG A 169 -43.15 3.88 31.14
N VAL A 170 -42.99 4.90 31.97
CA VAL A 170 -43.20 4.82 33.41
C VAL A 170 -44.57 5.39 33.78
N HIS A 171 -45.04 5.02 34.96
CA HIS A 171 -46.35 5.43 35.43
C HIS A 171 -46.32 5.71 36.93
N ALA A 172 -46.73 6.92 37.32
CA ALA A 172 -47.01 7.30 38.69
C ALA A 172 -48.50 7.61 38.87
N LYS A 173 -48.98 7.46 40.11
CA LYS A 173 -50.34 7.78 40.54
C LYS A 173 -50.33 8.70 41.74
N ASP A 174 -51.28 9.61 41.80
CA ASP A 174 -51.52 10.47 42.95
C ASP A 174 -53.01 10.36 43.29
N ALA A 175 -53.32 10.30 44.58
CA ALA A 175 -54.68 10.09 45.06
C ALA A 175 -55.47 11.41 45.21
N ASP A 176 -54.76 12.54 45.25
CA ASP A 176 -55.32 13.88 45.27
C ASP A 176 -56.06 14.18 43.95
N ILE A 177 -56.84 15.27 43.91
CA ILE A 177 -57.60 15.65 42.71
C ILE A 177 -57.10 16.93 42.06
N GLU A 178 -57.56 17.18 40.83
CA GLU A 178 -57.22 18.37 40.05
C GLU A 178 -55.71 18.62 40.00
N LYS A 179 -55.24 19.80 40.41
CA LYS A 179 -53.82 20.18 40.33
C LYS A 179 -52.95 19.39 41.31
N ASN A 180 -53.46 19.05 42.49
CA ASN A 180 -52.73 18.28 43.50
C ASN A 180 -52.57 16.82 43.04
N GLY A 181 -53.53 16.28 42.27
CA GLY A 181 -53.41 14.96 41.64
C GLY A 181 -52.73 14.95 40.25
N GLN A 182 -52.45 16.11 39.66
CA GLN A 182 -51.98 16.21 38.28
C GLN A 182 -50.47 16.05 38.20
N ILE A 183 -50.04 14.87 37.78
CA ILE A 183 -48.64 14.49 37.68
C ILE A 183 -47.98 15.00 36.39
N SER A 184 -46.74 15.45 36.54
CA SER A 184 -45.80 15.69 35.45
C SER A 184 -44.50 14.92 35.68
N TYR A 185 -43.91 14.40 34.60
CA TYR A 185 -42.65 13.65 34.65
C TYR A 185 -41.46 14.50 34.21
N SER A 186 -40.31 14.29 34.84
CA SER A 186 -39.04 14.95 34.46
C SER A 186 -37.82 14.08 34.74
N LEU A 187 -36.67 14.45 34.17
CA LEU A 187 -35.38 13.81 34.38
C LEU A 187 -34.45 14.80 35.09
N PRO A 188 -34.17 14.63 36.40
CA PRO A 188 -33.41 15.62 37.17
C PRO A 188 -31.94 15.75 36.77
N SER A 189 -31.31 14.69 36.23
CA SER A 189 -29.86 14.67 36.03
C SER A 189 -29.37 13.82 34.85
N ASP A 190 -30.22 13.53 33.87
CA ASP A 190 -29.84 12.71 32.70
C ASP A 190 -29.90 13.51 31.39
N PRO A 191 -28.75 13.98 30.87
CA PRO A 191 -28.72 14.75 29.63
C PRO A 191 -28.96 13.89 28.40
N ASN A 192 -28.75 12.57 28.46
CA ASN A 192 -28.82 11.67 27.31
C ASN A 192 -30.23 11.15 27.01
N PHE A 193 -31.19 11.37 27.92
CA PHE A 193 -32.56 10.88 27.80
C PHE A 193 -33.56 12.04 27.81
N VAL A 194 -34.77 11.78 27.29
CA VAL A 194 -35.93 12.67 27.39
C VAL A 194 -37.12 11.87 27.87
N ILE A 195 -37.96 12.52 28.67
CA ILE A 195 -39.25 11.96 29.06
C ILE A 195 -40.36 12.90 28.63
N ASN A 196 -41.44 12.34 28.10
CA ASN A 196 -42.65 13.10 27.87
C ASN A 196 -43.30 13.41 29.23
N SER A 197 -43.43 14.71 29.55
CA SER A 197 -43.90 15.16 30.86
C SER A 197 -45.34 14.77 31.18
N GLN A 198 -46.16 14.42 30.19
CA GLN A 198 -47.56 14.03 30.40
C GLN A 198 -47.76 12.51 30.34
N THR A 199 -47.07 11.84 29.42
CA THR A 199 -47.27 10.39 29.21
C THR A 199 -46.33 9.54 30.05
N GLY A 200 -45.16 10.04 30.44
CA GLY A 200 -44.12 9.24 31.09
C GLY A 200 -43.33 8.36 30.10
N GLU A 201 -43.47 8.61 28.79
CA GLU A 201 -42.69 7.91 27.76
C GLU A 201 -41.23 8.37 27.77
N LEU A 202 -40.33 7.43 28.02
CA LEU A 202 -38.89 7.63 28.05
C LEU A 202 -38.29 7.33 26.68
N LYS A 203 -37.44 8.22 26.19
CA LYS A 203 -36.68 8.07 24.94
C LYS A 203 -35.23 8.48 25.13
N SER A 204 -34.33 7.93 24.32
CA SER A 204 -32.96 8.42 24.19
C SER A 204 -32.91 9.66 23.29
N LYS A 205 -31.97 10.58 23.54
CA LYS A 205 -31.69 11.73 22.65
C LYS A 205 -30.76 11.37 21.50
N ALA A 206 -29.89 10.39 21.73
CA ALA A 206 -28.95 9.85 20.77
C ALA A 206 -29.18 8.33 20.65
N PRO A 207 -28.74 7.71 19.55
CA PRO A 207 -28.66 6.25 19.46
C PRO A 207 -27.94 5.69 20.68
N LEU A 208 -28.47 4.59 21.24
CA LEU A 208 -27.77 3.82 22.26
C LEU A 208 -26.69 2.99 21.56
N ASP A 209 -25.65 2.63 22.30
CA ASP A 209 -24.48 1.92 21.78
C ASP A 209 -24.01 0.95 22.88
N TYR A 210 -24.05 -0.34 22.56
CA TYR A 210 -23.77 -1.43 23.48
C TYR A 210 -22.28 -1.50 23.83
N GLU A 211 -21.39 -1.19 22.89
CA GLU A 211 -19.94 -1.16 23.02
C GLU A 211 -19.49 -0.03 23.95
N THR A 212 -20.19 1.10 23.91
CA THR A 212 -19.91 2.25 24.77
C THR A 212 -20.47 2.07 26.19
N GLU A 213 -21.77 1.80 26.34
CA GLU A 213 -22.40 1.68 27.65
C GLU A 213 -23.62 0.74 27.62
N ARG A 214 -23.45 -0.45 28.24
CA ARG A 214 -24.45 -1.54 28.20
C ARG A 214 -25.67 -1.31 29.08
N VAL A 215 -25.53 -0.49 30.13
CA VAL A 215 -26.57 -0.31 31.15
C VAL A 215 -26.59 1.14 31.59
N HIS A 216 -27.74 1.80 31.41
CA HIS A 216 -27.99 3.14 31.93
C HIS A 216 -28.96 3.09 33.11
N LEU A 217 -28.64 3.83 34.17
CA LEU A 217 -29.49 3.99 35.35
C LEU A 217 -30.13 5.37 35.34
N VAL A 218 -31.35 5.46 34.80
CA VAL A 218 -32.04 6.74 34.58
C VAL A 218 -32.91 7.07 35.78
N VAL A 219 -32.63 8.19 36.45
CA VAL A 219 -33.47 8.68 37.55
C VAL A 219 -34.60 9.53 37.00
N ILE A 220 -35.84 9.12 37.29
CA ILE A 220 -37.06 9.78 36.83
C ILE A 220 -37.77 10.38 38.03
N ALA A 221 -38.23 11.62 37.91
CA ALA A 221 -39.04 12.30 38.90
C ALA A 221 -40.49 12.43 38.43
N ALA A 222 -41.44 12.15 39.32
CA ALA A 222 -42.85 12.48 39.18
C ALA A 222 -43.19 13.59 40.17
N GLN A 223 -43.85 14.64 39.69
CA GLN A 223 -44.18 15.83 40.46
C GLN A 223 -45.64 16.23 40.23
N ASP A 224 -46.39 16.46 41.30
CA ASP A 224 -47.74 17.02 41.20
C ASP A 224 -47.72 18.53 40.84
N SER A 225 -48.90 19.09 40.54
CA SER A 225 -49.04 20.51 40.16
C SER A 225 -49.66 21.37 41.28
N GLY A 226 -49.58 20.91 42.53
CA GLY A 226 -50.10 21.58 43.70
C GLY A 226 -49.39 22.91 44.01
N SER A 227 -49.95 23.71 44.93
CA SER A 227 -49.35 25.00 45.31
C SER A 227 -47.99 24.86 46.02
N GLN A 228 -47.79 23.73 46.69
CA GLN A 228 -46.52 23.24 47.19
C GLN A 228 -46.26 21.86 46.55
N PRO A 229 -45.63 21.83 45.36
CA PRO A 229 -45.47 20.60 44.61
C PRO A 229 -44.68 19.54 45.38
N ARG A 230 -45.17 18.30 45.41
CA ARG A 230 -44.45 17.16 45.99
C ARG A 230 -43.85 16.33 44.87
N VAL A 231 -42.67 15.76 45.15
CA VAL A 231 -41.85 15.07 44.15
C VAL A 231 -41.42 13.72 44.69
N THR A 232 -41.55 12.68 43.88
CA THR A 232 -40.96 11.36 44.13
C THR A 232 -40.10 10.93 42.97
N THR A 233 -39.14 10.06 43.24
CA THR A 233 -38.19 9.57 42.23
C THR A 233 -38.18 8.05 42.17
N ALA A 234 -37.93 7.52 40.97
CA ALA A 234 -37.67 6.11 40.72
C ALA A 234 -36.52 5.96 39.72
N THR A 235 -35.82 4.83 39.77
CA THR A 235 -34.74 4.52 38.83
C THR A 235 -35.22 3.50 37.81
N ALA A 236 -35.11 3.84 36.52
CA ALA A 236 -35.30 2.91 35.42
C ALA A 236 -33.94 2.37 34.95
N THR A 237 -33.82 1.04 34.89
CA THR A 237 -32.64 0.36 34.35
C THR A 237 -32.86 0.12 32.86
N VAL A 238 -32.07 0.78 32.01
CA VAL A 238 -32.09 0.57 30.56
C VAL A 238 -30.93 -0.34 30.20
N VAL A 239 -31.24 -1.56 29.76
CA VAL A 239 -30.26 -2.54 29.29
C VAL A 239 -30.20 -2.46 27.77
N VAL A 240 -29.05 -2.08 27.25
CA VAL A 240 -28.79 -2.10 25.81
C VAL A 240 -28.54 -3.54 25.39
N LEU A 241 -29.20 -3.96 24.31
CA LEU A 241 -29.01 -5.25 23.69
C LEU A 241 -28.17 -5.07 22.43
N ASP A 242 -27.09 -5.84 22.40
CA ASP A 242 -26.16 -5.95 21.28
C ASP A 242 -26.87 -6.27 19.96
N PHE A 243 -26.40 -5.65 18.89
CA PHE A 243 -26.77 -5.88 17.51
C PHE A 243 -25.48 -5.90 16.67
N PRO A 244 -25.30 -6.88 15.75
CA PRO A 244 -24.03 -7.05 15.04
C PRO A 244 -23.77 -5.94 14.02
N ASP A 245 -23.20 -4.83 14.48
CA ASP A 245 -22.88 -3.65 13.67
C ASP A 245 -21.41 -3.22 13.76
N GLU A 246 -20.61 -3.82 14.64
CA GLU A 246 -19.17 -3.67 14.60
C GLU A 246 -18.53 -4.56 13.51
N ARG A 247 -17.32 -4.17 13.11
CA ARG A 247 -16.52 -4.95 12.17
C ARG A 247 -15.19 -5.31 12.81
N PRO A 248 -14.62 -6.49 12.50
CA PRO A 248 -13.31 -6.86 12.99
C PRO A 248 -12.24 -5.83 12.62
N LYS A 249 -11.51 -5.34 13.62
CA LYS A 249 -10.45 -4.35 13.45
C LYS A 249 -9.08 -4.93 13.72
N PHE A 250 -8.16 -4.80 12.77
CA PHE A 250 -6.78 -5.27 12.96
C PHE A 250 -6.03 -4.42 13.99
N SER A 251 -5.23 -5.06 14.84
CA SER A 251 -4.42 -4.39 15.87
C SER A 251 -3.29 -3.52 15.30
N GLN A 252 -2.86 -3.80 14.06
CA GLN A 252 -1.84 -3.04 13.34
C GLN A 252 -2.29 -2.82 11.89
N GLN A 253 -2.03 -1.61 11.36
CA GLN A 253 -2.31 -1.27 9.95
C GLN A 253 -1.35 -1.98 8.97
N LYS A 254 -0.16 -2.33 9.45
CA LYS A 254 0.84 -3.08 8.68
C LYS A 254 1.60 -4.05 9.58
N TYR A 255 1.98 -5.17 8.99
CA TYR A 255 2.85 -6.18 9.57
C TYR A 255 4.05 -6.36 8.64
N GLU A 256 5.22 -6.63 9.22
CA GLU A 256 6.45 -6.88 8.48
C GLU A 256 7.08 -8.16 9.05
N ALA A 257 7.53 -9.05 8.18
CA ALA A 257 8.17 -10.31 8.57
C ALA A 257 9.29 -10.69 7.61
N ASP A 258 10.39 -11.18 8.16
CA ASP A 258 11.50 -11.72 7.39
C ASP A 258 11.40 -13.25 7.35
N VAL A 259 11.44 -13.81 6.15
CA VAL A 259 11.23 -15.25 5.90
C VAL A 259 12.41 -15.80 5.13
N PRO A 260 13.14 -16.80 5.65
CA PRO A 260 14.18 -17.47 4.88
C PRO A 260 13.58 -18.18 3.67
N GLU A 261 14.25 -18.07 2.53
CA GLU A 261 13.90 -18.84 1.36
C GLU A 261 14.14 -20.34 1.54
N ASN A 262 13.66 -21.14 0.59
CA ASN A 262 13.81 -22.61 0.58
C ASN A 262 13.13 -23.36 1.74
N ILE A 263 12.35 -22.69 2.60
CA ILE A 263 11.61 -23.33 3.69
C ILE A 263 10.10 -23.36 3.38
N ILE A 264 9.56 -24.58 3.33
CA ILE A 264 8.11 -24.82 3.25
C ILE A 264 7.55 -24.83 4.68
N ASP A 265 6.33 -24.33 4.84
CA ASP A 265 5.60 -24.31 6.11
C ASP A 265 6.28 -23.49 7.22
N PHE A 266 7.02 -22.46 6.81
CA PHE A 266 7.66 -21.52 7.71
C PHE A 266 6.62 -20.60 8.37
N PHE A 267 6.78 -20.35 9.66
CA PHE A 267 5.97 -19.36 10.38
C PHE A 267 6.37 -17.95 9.95
N VAL A 268 5.49 -17.25 9.25
CA VAL A 268 5.76 -15.88 8.77
C VAL A 268 5.48 -14.88 9.89
N THR A 269 4.22 -14.83 10.33
CA THR A 269 3.78 -13.96 11.43
C THR A 269 2.39 -14.40 11.90
N GLN A 270 1.87 -13.76 12.94
CA GLN A 270 0.49 -13.88 13.38
C GLN A 270 -0.17 -12.51 13.34
N VAL A 271 -1.23 -12.38 12.54
CA VAL A 271 -2.06 -11.18 12.55
C VAL A 271 -3.18 -11.33 13.59
N GLN A 272 -3.63 -10.20 14.11
CA GLN A 272 -4.72 -10.17 15.07
C GLN A 272 -5.72 -9.07 14.72
N ALA A 273 -6.99 -9.44 14.72
CA ALA A 273 -8.12 -8.53 14.66
C ALA A 273 -9.09 -8.82 15.81
N THR A 274 -9.76 -7.78 16.27
CA THR A 274 -10.74 -7.80 17.36
C THR A 274 -12.06 -7.27 16.86
N ASP A 275 -13.13 -8.00 17.14
CA ASP A 275 -14.51 -7.58 16.92
C ASP A 275 -15.13 -7.33 18.30
N MET A 276 -15.80 -6.19 18.46
CA MET A 276 -16.26 -5.70 19.76
C MET A 276 -17.65 -6.21 20.14
N ASP A 277 -18.39 -6.77 19.17
CA ASP A 277 -19.68 -7.45 19.37
C ASP A 277 -19.55 -8.60 20.39
N SER A 278 -20.65 -8.92 21.09
CA SER A 278 -20.67 -9.97 22.13
C SER A 278 -20.57 -11.40 21.59
N GLU A 279 -20.95 -11.64 20.33
CA GLU A 279 -20.73 -12.90 19.60
C GLU A 279 -19.63 -12.72 18.54
N SER A 280 -18.45 -12.27 18.95
CA SER A 280 -17.31 -12.07 18.06
C SER A 280 -16.66 -13.39 17.61
N SER A 281 -16.83 -13.74 16.33
CA SER A 281 -15.99 -14.74 15.65
C SER A 281 -15.26 -14.08 14.48
N VAL A 282 -13.94 -13.95 14.60
CA VAL A 282 -13.11 -13.37 13.54
C VAL A 282 -12.52 -14.50 12.71
N THR A 283 -12.83 -14.53 11.42
CA THR A 283 -12.29 -15.53 10.49
C THR A 283 -11.31 -14.88 9.53
N TYR A 284 -10.02 -15.24 9.61
CA TYR A 284 -8.98 -14.61 8.79
C TYR A 284 -8.87 -15.18 7.37
N THR A 285 -8.55 -14.32 6.41
CA THR A 285 -8.32 -14.71 5.01
C THR A 285 -7.33 -13.79 4.28
N ILE A 286 -6.65 -14.31 3.27
CA ILE A 286 -5.80 -13.51 2.37
C ILE A 286 -6.70 -12.98 1.25
N ARG A 287 -6.93 -11.66 1.22
CA ARG A 287 -7.78 -10.97 0.23
C ARG A 287 -7.03 -10.68 -1.06
N GLN A 288 -5.75 -10.35 -0.97
CA GLN A 288 -4.88 -10.08 -2.11
C GLN A 288 -3.45 -10.56 -1.84
N GLY A 289 -2.75 -11.02 -2.87
CA GLY A 289 -1.39 -11.54 -2.79
C GLY A 289 -1.25 -12.97 -3.32
N ASP A 290 -0.09 -13.58 -3.10
CA ASP A 290 0.24 -14.91 -3.64
C ASP A 290 -0.25 -16.05 -2.71
N VAL A 291 -1.51 -16.45 -2.88
CA VAL A 291 -2.15 -17.54 -2.10
C VAL A 291 -1.62 -18.95 -2.44
N ASP A 292 -0.83 -19.07 -3.50
CA ASP A 292 -0.12 -20.32 -3.83
C ASP A 292 1.14 -20.47 -2.97
N LYS A 293 1.77 -19.35 -2.58
CA LYS A 293 2.97 -19.32 -1.74
C LYS A 293 2.68 -19.08 -0.26
N PHE A 294 1.55 -18.50 0.10
CA PHE A 294 1.18 -18.23 1.50
C PHE A 294 -0.17 -18.80 1.87
N ARG A 295 -0.33 -19.16 3.13
CA ARG A 295 -1.60 -19.57 3.73
C ARG A 295 -1.77 -18.89 5.08
N ILE A 296 -3.02 -18.62 5.45
CA ILE A 296 -3.38 -18.09 6.77
C ILE A 296 -4.29 -19.10 7.46
N ASP A 297 -4.05 -19.34 8.75
CA ASP A 297 -4.98 -20.08 9.59
C ASP A 297 -6.22 -19.22 9.86
N PRO A 298 -7.43 -19.70 9.52
CA PRO A 298 -8.64 -18.88 9.60
C PRO A 298 -9.07 -18.57 11.03
N GLN A 299 -8.60 -19.31 12.05
CA GLN A 299 -8.98 -19.08 13.45
C GLN A 299 -7.91 -18.31 14.21
N SER A 300 -6.64 -18.66 14.01
CA SER A 300 -5.55 -18.09 14.79
C SER A 300 -4.89 -16.88 14.12
N GLY A 301 -5.16 -16.61 12.84
CA GLY A 301 -4.51 -15.54 12.09
C GLY A 301 -3.02 -15.80 11.80
N ILE A 302 -2.54 -17.03 12.00
CA ILE A 302 -1.14 -17.38 11.74
C ILE A 302 -0.92 -17.53 10.24
N VAL A 303 0.00 -16.74 9.70
CA VAL A 303 0.43 -16.81 8.31
C VAL A 303 1.64 -17.73 8.21
N ARG A 304 1.60 -18.67 7.27
CA ARG A 304 2.69 -19.59 6.94
C ARG A 304 3.01 -19.63 5.45
N THR A 305 4.24 -19.99 5.10
CA THR A 305 4.56 -20.32 3.72
C THR A 305 3.90 -21.64 3.33
N ARG A 306 3.28 -21.69 2.17
CA ARG A 306 2.69 -22.90 1.56
C ARG A 306 3.68 -23.60 0.63
N ARG A 307 4.59 -22.83 0.03
CA ARG A 307 5.68 -23.31 -0.82
C ARG A 307 6.98 -22.62 -0.41
N ALA A 308 8.10 -23.23 -0.78
CA ALA A 308 9.40 -22.61 -0.66
C ALA A 308 9.40 -21.30 -1.45
N LEU A 309 9.91 -20.24 -0.83
CA LEU A 309 10.22 -18.99 -1.50
C LEU A 309 11.60 -19.10 -2.15
N ASP A 310 11.87 -18.23 -3.11
CA ASP A 310 13.07 -18.16 -3.94
C ASP A 310 13.38 -16.66 -4.05
N TYR A 311 14.49 -16.23 -3.43
CA TYR A 311 14.89 -14.85 -3.30
C TYR A 311 15.22 -14.25 -4.67
N GLU A 312 16.02 -14.96 -5.46
CA GLU A 312 16.51 -14.56 -6.79
C GLU A 312 15.35 -14.31 -7.75
N ARG A 313 14.24 -15.00 -7.55
CA ARG A 313 13.01 -14.76 -8.32
C ARG A 313 12.18 -13.61 -7.78
N GLN A 314 12.01 -13.50 -6.46
CA GLN A 314 11.21 -12.45 -5.85
C GLN A 314 11.54 -12.27 -4.36
N ALA A 315 12.28 -11.21 -4.06
CA ALA A 315 12.75 -10.86 -2.71
C ALA A 315 11.67 -10.30 -1.77
N GLN A 316 10.50 -9.90 -2.26
CA GLN A 316 9.44 -9.33 -1.41
C GLN A 316 8.03 -9.71 -1.89
N TYR A 317 7.15 -10.00 -0.93
CA TYR A 317 5.72 -10.21 -1.16
C TYR A 317 4.90 -9.22 -0.33
N VAL A 318 3.79 -8.77 -0.90
CA VAL A 318 2.81 -7.93 -0.22
C VAL A 318 1.49 -8.69 -0.21
N LEU A 319 0.98 -8.97 0.98
CA LEU A 319 -0.30 -9.64 1.18
C LEU A 319 -1.27 -8.65 1.83
N VAL A 320 -2.49 -8.55 1.31
CA VAL A 320 -3.59 -7.87 1.99
C VAL A 320 -4.39 -8.93 2.72
N ILE A 321 -4.37 -8.85 4.04
CA ILE A 321 -5.08 -9.76 4.93
C ILE A 321 -6.37 -9.07 5.37
N GLY A 322 -7.48 -9.80 5.32
CA GLY A 322 -8.77 -9.34 5.80
C GLY A 322 -9.48 -10.43 6.60
N THR A 323 -10.71 -10.16 6.98
CA THR A 323 -11.59 -11.12 7.67
C THR A 323 -12.72 -11.55 6.73
N ILE A 324 -13.35 -12.70 6.94
CA ILE A 324 -14.45 -13.19 6.09
C ILE A 324 -15.72 -12.35 6.31
N GLU A 325 -15.93 -11.90 7.55
CA GLU A 325 -17.03 -11.07 7.99
C GLU A 325 -17.06 -9.72 7.24
N ASN A 326 -15.90 -9.25 6.78
CA ASN A 326 -15.77 -8.11 5.90
C ASN A 326 -15.74 -8.52 4.43
N THR A 327 -16.73 -8.09 3.63
CA THR A 327 -16.76 -8.36 2.17
C THR A 327 -16.04 -7.30 1.33
N GLU A 328 -15.65 -6.17 1.91
CA GLU A 328 -15.00 -5.06 1.22
C GLU A 328 -13.47 -5.16 1.31
N ILE A 329 -12.82 -5.36 0.16
CA ILE A 329 -11.36 -5.56 0.06
C ILE A 329 -10.55 -4.31 0.45
N ASN A 330 -11.17 -3.12 0.41
CA ASN A 330 -10.49 -1.85 0.65
C ASN A 330 -10.89 -1.17 1.97
N ASP A 331 -11.59 -1.88 2.87
CA ASP A 331 -11.92 -1.33 4.19
C ASP A 331 -10.64 -1.25 5.05
N PRO A 332 -10.14 -0.04 5.37
CA PRO A 332 -8.91 0.13 6.13
C PRO A 332 -9.03 -0.29 7.60
N GLN A 333 -10.24 -0.47 8.13
CA GLN A 333 -10.44 -0.97 9.49
C GLN A 333 -10.41 -2.50 9.53
N ALA A 334 -10.95 -3.14 8.50
CA ALA A 334 -11.09 -4.58 8.41
C ALA A 334 -10.09 -5.28 7.47
N THR A 335 -9.04 -4.57 7.05
CA THR A 335 -7.88 -5.13 6.34
C THR A 335 -6.56 -4.60 6.89
N THR A 336 -5.48 -5.37 6.69
CA THR A 336 -4.11 -5.00 7.04
C THR A 336 -3.14 -5.49 5.98
N THR A 337 -2.01 -4.81 5.83
CA THR A 337 -0.99 -5.18 4.84
C THR A 337 0.18 -5.88 5.52
N LEU A 338 0.49 -7.11 5.07
CA LEU A 338 1.67 -7.85 5.48
C LEU A 338 2.75 -7.78 4.39
N PHE A 339 3.87 -7.15 4.72
CA PHE A 339 5.09 -7.18 3.92
C PHE A 339 5.96 -8.35 4.36
N VAL A 340 6.22 -9.26 3.44
CA VAL A 340 7.11 -10.40 3.66
C VAL A 340 8.40 -10.15 2.90
N ASN A 341 9.49 -9.96 3.63
CA ASN A 341 10.83 -9.85 3.03
C ASN A 341 11.46 -11.24 3.03
N VAL A 342 11.90 -11.70 1.87
CA VAL A 342 12.61 -12.97 1.76
C VAL A 342 14.06 -12.75 2.17
N GLN A 343 14.59 -13.60 3.03
CA GLN A 343 16.02 -13.61 3.37
C GLN A 343 16.74 -14.56 2.43
N ASP A 344 17.69 -14.00 1.69
CA ASP A 344 18.63 -14.72 0.83
C ASP A 344 19.45 -15.74 1.64
N ARG A 345 19.61 -16.92 1.06
CA ARG A 345 20.52 -17.97 1.52
C ARG A 345 21.43 -18.38 0.37
N ASN A 346 22.70 -18.61 0.68
CA ASN A 346 23.70 -19.15 -0.25
C ASN A 346 23.31 -20.54 -0.80
N ASP A 347 22.54 -20.59 -1.89
CA ASP A 347 22.00 -21.80 -2.49
C ASP A 347 22.28 -21.90 -4.01
N VAL A 348 22.73 -20.82 -4.63
CA VAL A 348 23.29 -20.81 -5.97
C VAL A 348 24.81 -20.99 -5.89
N ALA A 349 25.36 -21.89 -6.72
CA ALA A 349 26.81 -22.05 -6.82
C ALA A 349 27.37 -21.17 -7.95
N PRO A 350 28.63 -20.71 -7.87
CA PRO A 350 29.23 -19.92 -8.94
C PRO A 350 29.26 -20.68 -10.27
N VAL A 351 28.94 -20.02 -11.38
CA VAL A 351 28.94 -20.59 -12.73
C VAL A 351 29.91 -19.84 -13.63
N TYR A 352 30.80 -20.56 -14.32
CA TYR A 352 31.69 -19.98 -15.31
C TYR A 352 30.91 -19.44 -16.51
N SER A 353 31.09 -18.16 -16.83
CA SER A 353 30.41 -17.49 -17.95
C SER A 353 30.89 -18.01 -19.30
N SER A 354 32.20 -18.29 -19.40
CA SER A 354 32.80 -19.04 -20.51
C SER A 354 34.15 -19.61 -20.09
N LEU A 355 34.54 -20.73 -20.70
CA LEU A 355 35.89 -21.29 -20.52
C LEU A 355 36.75 -20.97 -21.75
N PRO A 356 38.01 -20.53 -21.56
CA PRO A 356 38.90 -20.26 -22.66
C PRO A 356 39.22 -21.55 -23.42
N ARG A 357 39.41 -21.43 -24.75
CA ARG A 357 39.96 -22.51 -25.57
C ARG A 357 41.38 -22.87 -25.09
N PRO A 358 41.90 -24.08 -25.42
CA PRO A 358 43.26 -24.44 -25.04
C PRO A 358 44.28 -23.37 -25.44
N VAL A 359 44.99 -22.84 -24.45
CA VAL A 359 45.93 -21.73 -24.63
C VAL A 359 47.29 -22.29 -25.02
N ARG A 360 47.87 -21.83 -26.12
CA ARG A 360 49.22 -22.23 -26.54
C ARG A 360 50.25 -21.21 -26.07
N LEU A 361 51.27 -21.69 -25.34
CA LEU A 361 52.40 -20.90 -24.88
C LEU A 361 53.70 -21.51 -25.42
N ARG A 362 54.71 -20.69 -25.69
CA ARG A 362 56.07 -21.19 -25.91
C ARG A 362 56.73 -21.47 -24.57
N SER A 363 57.63 -22.44 -24.50
CA SER A 363 58.39 -22.70 -23.26
C SER A 363 59.27 -21.52 -22.83
N THR A 364 59.49 -20.53 -23.70
CA THR A 364 60.34 -19.34 -23.51
C THR A 364 59.63 -18.15 -22.85
N VAL A 365 58.33 -18.25 -22.56
CA VAL A 365 57.57 -17.14 -21.94
C VAL A 365 58.16 -16.73 -20.58
N PRO A 366 58.21 -15.42 -20.27
CA PRO A 366 58.74 -14.95 -18.99
C PRO A 366 57.88 -15.41 -17.81
N VAL A 367 58.49 -15.45 -16.62
CA VAL A 367 57.76 -15.63 -15.35
C VAL A 367 56.84 -14.43 -15.13
N GLY A 368 55.59 -14.68 -14.75
CA GLY A 368 54.56 -13.65 -14.57
C GLY A 368 53.73 -13.37 -15.82
N GLN A 369 54.02 -14.02 -16.95
CA GLN A 369 53.22 -13.90 -18.18
C GLN A 369 51.77 -14.29 -17.92
N VAL A 370 50.83 -13.42 -18.29
CA VAL A 370 49.40 -13.73 -18.26
C VAL A 370 49.09 -14.77 -19.33
N VAL A 371 48.45 -15.85 -18.93
CA VAL A 371 48.06 -16.97 -19.78
C VAL A 371 46.65 -16.73 -20.32
N THR A 372 45.70 -16.51 -19.42
CA THR A 372 44.29 -16.23 -19.71
C THR A 372 43.58 -15.84 -18.41
N THR A 373 42.30 -15.48 -18.50
CA THR A 373 41.46 -15.13 -17.36
C THR A 373 40.21 -16.00 -17.40
N VAL A 374 39.78 -16.48 -16.24
CA VAL A 374 38.48 -17.15 -16.09
C VAL A 374 37.53 -16.27 -15.30
N ILE A 375 36.26 -16.25 -15.71
CA ILE A 375 35.21 -15.46 -15.06
C ILE A 375 34.08 -16.41 -14.71
N ALA A 376 33.65 -16.36 -13.46
CA ALA A 376 32.46 -17.01 -12.94
C ALA A 376 31.59 -15.97 -12.23
N PHE A 377 30.28 -16.17 -12.32
CA PHE A 377 29.26 -15.36 -11.67
C PHE A 377 28.51 -16.22 -10.67
N ASP A 378 28.22 -15.67 -9.51
CA ASP A 378 27.28 -16.25 -8.57
C ASP A 378 25.92 -15.55 -8.70
N GLY A 379 24.85 -16.33 -8.64
CA GLY A 379 23.49 -15.84 -8.84
C GLY A 379 22.81 -15.38 -7.58
N ASP A 380 23.37 -15.61 -6.39
CA ASP A 380 22.79 -15.19 -5.13
C ASP A 380 22.59 -13.66 -5.08
N GLY A 381 21.55 -13.20 -4.40
CA GLY A 381 21.16 -11.79 -4.38
C GLY A 381 22.04 -10.85 -3.55
N THR A 382 22.74 -11.37 -2.54
CA THR A 382 23.35 -10.59 -1.47
C THR A 382 24.81 -10.96 -1.20
N ASN A 383 25.57 -9.99 -0.71
CA ASN A 383 26.96 -10.16 -0.29
C ASN A 383 27.02 -10.73 1.14
N PRO A 384 27.84 -11.75 1.45
CA PRO A 384 28.93 -12.29 0.63
C PRO A 384 28.59 -13.52 -0.21
N ASN A 385 27.32 -13.97 -0.21
CA ASN A 385 26.89 -15.18 -0.92
C ASN A 385 27.21 -15.09 -2.40
N ASN A 386 27.06 -13.90 -3.00
CA ASN A 386 27.36 -13.70 -4.41
C ASN A 386 28.81 -13.32 -4.75
N GLN A 387 29.73 -13.33 -3.77
CA GLN A 387 31.13 -12.99 -4.01
C GLN A 387 31.96 -14.20 -4.41
N VAL A 388 32.43 -14.22 -5.66
CA VAL A 388 33.24 -15.31 -6.18
C VAL A 388 34.73 -15.13 -5.88
N ARG A 389 35.41 -16.24 -5.60
CA ARG A 389 36.86 -16.39 -5.50
C ARG A 389 37.35 -17.60 -6.30
N TYR A 390 38.62 -17.57 -6.70
CA TYR A 390 39.22 -18.60 -7.55
C TYR A 390 40.42 -19.28 -6.88
N GLU A 391 40.52 -20.60 -7.05
CA GLU A 391 41.70 -21.36 -6.61
C GLU A 391 42.07 -22.48 -7.60
N LEU A 392 43.35 -22.81 -7.67
CA LEU A 392 43.84 -23.99 -8.41
C LEU A 392 43.70 -25.22 -7.52
N VAL A 393 42.83 -26.15 -7.91
CA VAL A 393 42.51 -27.35 -7.14
C VAL A 393 43.29 -28.55 -7.65
N ASN A 394 43.84 -29.32 -6.71
CA ASN A 394 44.65 -30.50 -7.01
C ASN A 394 45.89 -30.12 -7.84
N ASN A 395 46.68 -29.19 -7.30
CA ASN A 395 48.03 -28.91 -7.77
C ASN A 395 48.85 -30.20 -7.71
N SER A 396 48.88 -30.96 -8.81
CA SER A 396 50.05 -31.79 -9.08
C SER A 396 51.28 -30.89 -8.85
N ASN A 397 52.34 -31.43 -8.24
CA ASN A 397 53.52 -30.62 -7.89
C ASN A 397 54.00 -29.75 -9.06
N LYS A 398 53.77 -30.19 -10.30
CA LYS A 398 54.03 -29.46 -11.55
C LYS A 398 53.10 -28.26 -11.79
N VAL A 399 51.77 -28.42 -11.78
CA VAL A 399 50.84 -27.30 -12.14
C VAL A 399 50.98 -26.12 -11.17
N GLY A 400 51.02 -26.40 -9.86
CA GLY A 400 51.18 -25.34 -8.85
C GLY A 400 52.58 -24.71 -8.81
N GLN A 401 53.58 -25.37 -9.38
CA GLN A 401 54.94 -24.85 -9.55
C GLN A 401 55.02 -23.86 -10.71
N PHE A 402 54.37 -24.17 -11.83
CA PHE A 402 54.49 -23.40 -13.08
C PHE A 402 53.38 -22.37 -13.31
N PHE A 403 52.23 -22.50 -12.64
CA PHE A 403 51.10 -21.60 -12.82
C PHE A 403 50.56 -21.12 -11.47
N ARG A 404 49.97 -19.93 -11.48
CA ARG A 404 49.21 -19.36 -10.36
C ARG A 404 47.95 -18.67 -10.88
N ILE A 405 46.95 -18.56 -10.04
CA ILE A 405 45.72 -17.81 -10.31
C ILE A 405 45.54 -16.72 -9.26
N ASN A 406 45.09 -15.54 -9.69
CA ASN A 406 44.66 -14.49 -8.78
C ASN A 406 43.27 -14.85 -8.23
N ALA A 407 43.14 -14.86 -6.90
CA ALA A 407 41.92 -15.30 -6.23
C ALA A 407 40.70 -14.39 -6.46
N GLU A 408 40.90 -13.12 -6.83
CA GLU A 408 39.83 -12.15 -7.02
C GLU A 408 39.52 -11.92 -8.50
N SER A 409 40.55 -11.74 -9.33
CA SER A 409 40.37 -11.42 -10.75
C SER A 409 40.29 -12.65 -11.66
N GLY A 410 40.60 -13.85 -11.17
CA GLY A 410 40.60 -15.07 -11.99
C GLY A 410 41.72 -15.12 -13.04
N VAL A 411 42.68 -14.19 -13.01
CA VAL A 411 43.80 -14.12 -13.94
C VAL A 411 44.80 -15.24 -13.66
N ILE A 412 45.08 -16.05 -14.68
CA ILE A 412 46.07 -17.13 -14.65
C ILE A 412 47.39 -16.61 -15.21
N SER A 413 48.49 -16.78 -14.47
CA SER A 413 49.83 -16.37 -14.91
C SER A 413 50.87 -17.46 -14.66
N THR A 414 51.99 -17.40 -15.40
CA THR A 414 53.14 -18.27 -15.17
C THR A 414 53.83 -17.92 -13.84
N ARG A 415 54.21 -18.92 -13.08
CA ARG A 415 54.87 -18.81 -11.76
C ARG A 415 56.36 -19.14 -11.81
N ASP A 416 56.77 -20.02 -12.72
CA ASP A 416 58.17 -20.41 -12.92
C ASP A 416 58.45 -20.64 -14.42
N ASN A 417 59.72 -20.74 -14.79
CA ASN A 417 60.18 -20.92 -16.17
C ASN A 417 59.75 -22.29 -16.73
N LEU A 418 58.93 -22.28 -17.77
CA LEU A 418 58.37 -23.47 -18.42
C LEU A 418 59.43 -24.35 -19.12
N ARG A 419 60.66 -23.87 -19.36
CA ARG A 419 61.78 -24.69 -19.86
C ARG A 419 62.28 -25.74 -18.85
N LYS A 420 61.91 -25.61 -17.56
CA LYS A 420 62.33 -26.54 -16.50
C LYS A 420 61.56 -27.87 -16.51
N ASP A 421 60.48 -27.96 -17.28
CA ASP A 421 59.71 -29.19 -17.47
C ASP A 421 59.63 -29.53 -18.96
N SER A 422 59.42 -30.81 -19.28
CA SER A 422 59.26 -31.29 -20.65
C SER A 422 57.79 -31.52 -21.04
N GLU A 423 56.88 -31.25 -20.10
CA GLU A 423 55.44 -31.41 -20.26
C GLU A 423 54.89 -30.47 -21.35
N ARG A 424 54.16 -31.02 -22.31
CA ARG A 424 53.56 -30.27 -23.42
C ARG A 424 52.12 -29.84 -23.16
N GLU A 425 51.51 -30.35 -22.09
CA GLU A 425 50.11 -30.07 -21.77
C GLU A 425 49.93 -29.98 -20.26
N TYR A 426 49.41 -28.86 -19.79
CA TYR A 426 49.01 -28.65 -18.40
C TYR A 426 47.50 -28.51 -18.33
N LYS A 427 46.86 -29.34 -17.50
CA LYS A 427 45.43 -29.28 -17.21
C LYS A 427 45.22 -28.58 -15.88
N LEU A 428 44.94 -27.29 -15.94
CA LEU A 428 44.71 -26.44 -14.78
C LEU A 428 43.27 -26.66 -14.32
N ARG A 429 43.08 -27.38 -13.22
CA ARG A 429 41.77 -27.53 -12.58
C ARG A 429 41.55 -26.33 -11.66
N ILE A 430 40.53 -25.54 -11.96
CA ILE A 430 40.22 -24.29 -11.26
C ILE A 430 38.88 -24.46 -10.58
N ARG A 431 38.80 -24.06 -9.32
CA ARG A 431 37.55 -23.95 -8.56
C ARG A 431 37.19 -22.48 -8.44
N ALA A 432 35.98 -22.14 -8.87
CA ALA A 432 35.30 -20.91 -8.48
C ALA A 432 34.43 -21.26 -7.28
N TYR A 433 34.55 -20.51 -6.18
CA TYR A 433 33.78 -20.72 -4.95
C TYR A 433 33.29 -19.38 -4.41
N ASP A 434 32.11 -19.38 -3.81
CA ASP A 434 31.53 -18.20 -3.18
C ASP A 434 32.14 -17.93 -1.79
N LEU A 435 31.70 -16.85 -1.13
CA LEU A 435 32.06 -16.52 0.25
C LEU A 435 30.90 -16.68 1.24
N GLY A 436 29.88 -17.45 0.85
CA GLY A 436 28.73 -17.75 1.67
C GLY A 436 29.05 -18.55 2.93
N LYS A 437 28.23 -18.36 3.97
CA LYS A 437 28.29 -19.11 5.24
C LYS A 437 26.96 -19.81 5.50
N PRO A 438 26.94 -21.01 6.14
CA PRO A 438 28.05 -21.74 6.75
C PRO A 438 28.90 -22.56 5.77
N THR A 439 28.39 -22.81 4.57
CA THR A 439 29.03 -23.63 3.55
C THR A 439 29.21 -22.81 2.31
N SER A 440 30.44 -22.74 1.80
CA SER A 440 30.67 -22.17 0.48
C SER A 440 30.33 -23.19 -0.61
N LEU A 441 29.59 -22.75 -1.63
CA LEU A 441 29.33 -23.52 -2.83
C LEU A 441 30.42 -23.23 -3.86
N SER A 442 30.61 -24.18 -4.78
CA SER A 442 31.71 -24.07 -5.74
C SER A 442 31.51 -24.93 -6.97
N THR A 443 32.09 -24.47 -8.07
CA THR A 443 32.11 -25.17 -9.36
C THR A 443 33.54 -25.35 -9.85
N LEU A 444 33.82 -26.49 -10.49
CA LEU A 444 35.13 -26.82 -11.04
C LEU A 444 35.13 -26.70 -12.58
N ALA A 445 36.19 -26.12 -13.11
CA ALA A 445 36.51 -26.12 -14.54
C ALA A 445 37.95 -26.57 -14.80
N THR A 446 38.24 -26.94 -16.05
CA THR A 446 39.60 -27.29 -16.47
C THR A 446 40.02 -26.41 -17.64
N VAL A 447 41.09 -25.64 -17.46
CA VAL A 447 41.75 -24.88 -18.53
C VAL A 447 42.96 -25.67 -19.00
N THR A 448 43.09 -25.87 -20.31
CA THR A 448 44.21 -26.61 -20.91
C THR A 448 45.24 -25.62 -21.45
N VAL A 449 46.48 -25.75 -21.01
CA VAL A 449 47.61 -24.96 -21.51
C VAL A 449 48.57 -25.89 -22.25
N LEU A 450 48.74 -25.64 -23.54
CA LEU A 450 49.66 -26.37 -24.41
C LEU A 450 50.99 -25.62 -24.46
N VAL A 451 52.09 -26.31 -24.16
CA VAL A 451 53.43 -25.72 -24.16
C VAL A 451 54.24 -26.25 -25.33
N ASP A 452 54.52 -25.35 -26.27
CA ASP A 452 55.41 -25.60 -27.38
C ASP A 452 56.85 -25.46 -26.89
N HIS A 453 57.47 -26.61 -26.61
CA HIS A 453 58.88 -26.69 -26.28
C HIS A 453 59.70 -26.33 -27.51
N VAL A 454 60.22 -25.12 -27.51
CA VAL A 454 61.23 -24.70 -28.46
C VAL A 454 62.50 -25.44 -28.04
N ALA A 455 63.06 -26.27 -28.93
CA ALA A 455 64.43 -26.77 -28.74
C ALA A 455 65.32 -25.56 -28.44
N PRO A 456 66.32 -25.64 -27.54
CA PRO A 456 67.25 -24.55 -27.38
C PRO A 456 67.79 -24.22 -28.78
N LEU A 457 67.41 -23.06 -29.31
CA LEU A 457 67.96 -22.52 -30.55
C LEU A 457 69.36 -22.01 -30.24
N ILE A 458 70.24 -22.90 -29.78
CA ILE A 458 71.60 -22.85 -30.26
C ILE A 458 71.51 -23.55 -31.60
N ALA A 459 71.29 -22.79 -32.68
CA ALA A 459 71.72 -23.27 -33.98
C ALA A 459 73.20 -23.66 -33.82
N PRO A 460 73.60 -24.93 -34.05
CA PRO A 460 74.98 -25.37 -33.82
C PRO A 460 76.01 -24.75 -34.77
N ASP A 461 75.61 -23.75 -35.56
CA ASP A 461 76.42 -23.20 -36.65
C ASP A 461 76.42 -21.66 -36.69
N VAL A 462 76.23 -21.00 -35.53
CA VAL A 462 76.41 -19.55 -35.43
C VAL A 462 77.90 -19.26 -35.24
N THR A 463 78.72 -19.38 -36.28
CA THR A 463 80.14 -18.96 -36.23
C THR A 463 80.31 -17.43 -36.31
N HIS A 464 79.22 -16.68 -36.43
CA HIS A 464 79.16 -15.23 -36.63
C HIS A 464 78.33 -14.53 -35.55
N MET A 465 78.58 -13.25 -35.31
CA MET A 465 77.88 -12.46 -34.29
C MET A 465 76.37 -12.38 -34.61
N SER A 466 75.50 -12.76 -33.67
CA SER A 466 74.04 -12.78 -33.86
C SER A 466 73.27 -12.50 -32.56
N PHE A 467 71.95 -12.34 -32.64
CA PHE A 467 71.08 -12.27 -31.46
C PHE A 467 70.86 -13.66 -30.85
N SER A 468 70.66 -13.73 -29.54
CA SER A 468 70.44 -15.00 -28.81
C SER A 468 69.09 -15.66 -29.10
N GLU A 469 68.12 -14.88 -29.58
CA GLU A 469 66.79 -15.34 -30.00
C GLU A 469 66.43 -14.68 -31.33
N MET A 470 65.67 -15.36 -32.19
CA MET A 470 65.17 -14.81 -33.46
C MET A 470 63.92 -13.94 -33.27
N THR A 471 63.23 -14.09 -32.14
CA THR A 471 62.05 -13.28 -31.80
C THR A 471 61.95 -13.10 -30.29
N TYR A 472 61.78 -11.86 -29.84
CA TYR A 472 61.45 -11.54 -28.46
C TYR A 472 59.99 -11.09 -28.37
N SER A 473 59.28 -11.51 -27.33
CA SER A 473 57.94 -11.00 -27.01
C SER A 473 57.95 -10.32 -25.64
N VAL A 474 57.30 -9.18 -25.54
CA VAL A 474 57.24 -8.37 -24.33
C VAL A 474 55.93 -7.61 -24.26
N SER A 475 55.42 -7.43 -23.05
CA SER A 475 54.25 -6.61 -22.77
C SER A 475 54.65 -5.38 -21.97
N VAL A 476 54.13 -4.21 -22.34
CA VAL A 476 54.51 -2.91 -21.76
C VAL A 476 53.24 -2.11 -21.51
N ALA A 477 53.08 -1.57 -20.30
CA ALA A 477 51.97 -0.68 -19.95
C ALA A 477 52.06 0.63 -20.72
N GLU A 478 50.92 1.19 -21.11
CA GLU A 478 50.93 2.38 -21.96
C GLU A 478 51.46 3.66 -21.29
N ASP A 479 51.24 3.73 -19.97
CA ASP A 479 51.71 4.80 -19.08
C ASP A 479 53.23 4.76 -18.82
N ALA A 480 53.94 3.78 -19.41
CA ALA A 480 55.38 3.68 -19.31
C ALA A 480 56.07 4.96 -19.79
N HIS A 481 56.87 5.56 -18.92
CA HIS A 481 57.55 6.81 -19.22
C HIS A 481 58.62 6.67 -20.31
N ALA A 482 58.97 7.78 -20.95
CA ALA A 482 60.10 7.84 -21.86
C ALA A 482 61.38 7.31 -21.20
N ASN A 483 62.24 6.68 -21.99
CA ASN A 483 63.46 5.98 -21.59
C ASN A 483 63.26 4.65 -20.84
N THR A 484 62.01 4.18 -20.67
CA THR A 484 61.73 2.85 -20.12
C THR A 484 62.41 1.77 -20.95
N LEU A 485 63.11 0.86 -20.26
CA LEU A 485 63.72 -0.30 -20.87
C LEU A 485 62.64 -1.34 -21.18
N ILE A 486 62.47 -1.64 -22.46
CA ILE A 486 61.48 -2.60 -22.95
C ILE A 486 62.07 -4.01 -22.91
N LYS A 487 63.24 -4.21 -23.51
CA LYS A 487 63.89 -5.53 -23.55
C LYS A 487 65.40 -5.44 -23.78
N TYR A 488 66.14 -6.29 -23.08
CA TYR A 488 67.52 -6.62 -23.45
C TYR A 488 67.52 -7.66 -24.58
N LEU A 489 68.14 -7.32 -25.70
CA LEU A 489 68.38 -8.17 -26.84
C LEU A 489 69.82 -8.66 -26.76
N SER A 490 70.00 -9.87 -26.22
CA SER A 490 71.32 -10.42 -25.98
C SER A 490 72.03 -10.76 -27.29
N VAL A 491 73.30 -10.36 -27.41
CA VAL A 491 74.14 -10.62 -28.58
C VAL A 491 75.19 -11.68 -28.25
N VAL A 492 75.27 -12.74 -29.05
CA VAL A 492 76.13 -13.91 -28.82
C VAL A 492 77.26 -13.99 -29.86
N ASN A 493 78.31 -14.75 -29.55
CA ASN A 493 79.49 -15.00 -30.40
C ASN A 493 80.24 -13.74 -30.85
N ARG A 494 80.54 -12.86 -29.89
CA ARG A 494 81.43 -11.70 -30.08
C ARG A 494 82.89 -12.14 -30.00
N THR A 495 83.64 -11.97 -31.09
CA THR A 495 85.01 -12.50 -31.23
C THR A 495 86.14 -11.49 -30.96
N ASN A 496 85.85 -10.19 -30.73
CA ASN A 496 86.86 -9.18 -30.39
C ASN A 496 86.29 -7.96 -29.65
N ASP A 497 86.98 -7.49 -28.60
CA ASP A 497 86.58 -6.37 -27.72
C ASP A 497 86.68 -4.96 -28.35
N LEU A 498 87.21 -4.85 -29.57
CA LEU A 498 87.53 -3.58 -30.26
C LEU A 498 86.48 -3.13 -31.30
N LEU A 499 85.43 -3.93 -31.54
CA LEU A 499 84.39 -3.64 -32.54
C LEU A 499 83.16 -3.00 -31.87
N SER A 500 82.83 -1.76 -32.22
CA SER A 500 81.58 -1.12 -31.78
C SER A 500 80.40 -1.76 -32.51
N VAL A 501 79.46 -2.34 -31.76
CA VAL A 501 78.25 -2.97 -32.28
C VAL A 501 77.06 -2.08 -31.93
N SER A 502 76.38 -1.54 -32.93
CA SER A 502 75.16 -0.76 -32.73
C SER A 502 73.95 -1.53 -33.26
N CYS A 503 72.82 -1.43 -32.57
CA CYS A 503 71.54 -1.88 -33.12
C CYS A 503 70.87 -0.74 -33.89
N GLU A 504 70.18 -1.09 -34.97
CA GLU A 504 69.41 -0.16 -35.79
C GLU A 504 68.02 -0.75 -36.01
N ILE A 505 66.98 0.02 -35.75
CA ILE A 505 65.60 -0.38 -36.04
C ILE A 505 65.38 -0.19 -37.54
N ILE A 506 64.98 -1.25 -38.25
CA ILE A 506 64.83 -1.24 -39.71
C ILE A 506 63.36 -1.25 -40.15
N SER A 507 62.44 -1.75 -39.34
CA SER A 507 60.99 -1.73 -39.62
C SER A 507 60.15 -1.80 -38.33
N GLY A 508 58.86 -1.50 -38.42
CA GLY A 508 57.91 -1.62 -37.30
C GLY A 508 57.89 -0.49 -36.27
N ASN A 509 58.60 0.62 -36.55
CA ASN A 509 58.69 1.81 -35.71
C ASN A 509 58.48 3.10 -36.54
N SER A 510 57.47 3.09 -37.41
CA SER A 510 57.19 4.19 -38.34
C SER A 510 56.76 5.48 -37.63
N ASP A 511 56.19 5.34 -36.43
CA ASP A 511 55.80 6.44 -35.59
C ASP A 511 56.99 7.05 -34.84
N ASP A 512 58.20 6.44 -34.79
CA ASP A 512 59.38 6.86 -34.02
C ASP A 512 59.16 6.81 -32.49
N THR A 513 58.50 5.75 -32.04
CA THR A 513 58.16 5.50 -30.64
C THR A 513 59.26 4.78 -29.86
N PHE A 514 60.08 3.98 -30.54
CA PHE A 514 61.17 3.22 -29.95
C PHE A 514 62.54 3.70 -30.42
N TYR A 515 63.56 3.48 -29.61
CA TYR A 515 64.95 3.64 -30.02
C TYR A 515 65.81 2.54 -29.40
N THR A 516 67.00 2.31 -29.97
CA THR A 516 67.94 1.33 -29.44
C THR A 516 69.18 2.01 -28.85
N LYS A 517 69.73 1.40 -27.80
CA LYS A 517 70.97 1.85 -27.15
C LYS A 517 71.83 0.64 -26.80
N GLU A 518 73.15 0.77 -26.86
CA GLU A 518 74.05 -0.25 -26.33
C GLU A 518 74.08 -0.21 -24.80
N SER A 519 73.94 -1.38 -24.17
CA SER A 519 74.00 -1.57 -22.72
C SER A 519 75.44 -1.56 -22.19
N VAL A 520 75.58 -1.49 -20.87
CA VAL A 520 76.88 -1.63 -20.17
C VAL A 520 77.48 -3.02 -20.42
N ASP A 521 76.64 -4.06 -20.45
CA ASP A 521 77.03 -5.44 -20.81
C ASP A 521 77.16 -5.64 -22.33
N ARG A 522 77.16 -4.54 -23.08
CA ARG A 522 77.25 -4.46 -24.53
C ARG A 522 76.14 -5.19 -25.29
N ASN A 523 75.02 -5.56 -24.65
CA ASN A 523 73.81 -6.02 -25.32
C ASN A 523 73.04 -4.85 -25.96
N CYS A 524 72.07 -5.13 -26.83
CA CYS A 524 71.19 -4.09 -27.35
C CYS A 524 69.98 -3.90 -26.44
N GLU A 525 69.71 -2.66 -26.03
CA GLU A 525 68.53 -2.26 -25.28
C GLU A 525 67.52 -1.67 -26.25
N LEU A 526 66.32 -2.25 -26.31
CA LEU A 526 65.17 -1.57 -26.89
C LEU A 526 64.54 -0.70 -25.80
N ARG A 527 64.43 0.60 -26.08
CA ARG A 527 63.89 1.59 -25.15
C ARG A 527 62.77 2.39 -25.78
N LEU A 528 61.92 2.89 -24.89
CA LEU A 528 60.83 3.76 -25.25
C LEU A 528 61.32 5.21 -25.43
N LYS A 529 60.92 5.88 -26.50
CA LYS A 529 61.25 7.29 -26.79
C LYS A 529 60.14 8.25 -26.33
N ARG A 530 58.88 7.82 -26.43
CA ARG A 530 57.67 8.55 -26.02
C ARG A 530 56.67 7.57 -25.39
N THR A 531 55.69 8.05 -24.65
CA THR A 531 54.63 7.21 -24.08
C THR A 531 53.85 6.45 -25.16
N LEU A 532 53.31 5.30 -24.80
CA LEU A 532 52.44 4.51 -25.68
C LEU A 532 50.98 4.94 -25.46
N ASP A 533 50.10 4.50 -26.35
CA ASP A 533 48.67 4.76 -26.32
C ASP A 533 47.98 3.50 -26.88
N PHE A 534 47.30 2.78 -25.99
CA PHE A 534 46.65 1.51 -26.28
C PHE A 534 45.45 1.70 -27.21
N GLU A 535 44.71 2.81 -27.07
CA GLU A 535 43.53 3.15 -27.88
C GLU A 535 43.90 3.37 -29.34
N VAL A 536 45.14 3.79 -29.62
CA VAL A 536 45.64 4.00 -30.98
C VAL A 536 46.38 2.76 -31.53
N ILE A 537 47.35 2.20 -30.80
CA ILE A 537 48.16 1.05 -31.29
C ILE A 537 48.38 0.00 -30.19
N GLN A 538 47.73 -1.16 -30.34
CA GLN A 538 47.80 -2.25 -29.35
C GLN A 538 49.02 -3.18 -29.51
N ARG A 539 49.68 -3.17 -30.67
CA ARG A 539 50.81 -4.07 -30.95
C ARG A 539 51.80 -3.48 -31.94
N TYR A 540 53.09 -3.60 -31.62
CA TYR A 540 54.21 -3.30 -32.51
C TYR A 540 54.97 -4.57 -32.89
N GLU A 541 55.35 -4.67 -34.16
CA GLU A 541 56.21 -5.74 -34.68
C GLU A 541 57.51 -5.11 -35.21
N ILE A 542 58.50 -4.96 -34.32
CA ILE A 542 59.71 -4.19 -34.59
C ILE A 542 60.81 -5.11 -35.10
N GLU A 543 61.45 -4.76 -36.22
CA GLU A 543 62.60 -5.49 -36.73
C GLU A 543 63.89 -4.69 -36.49
N ILE A 544 64.88 -5.33 -35.88
CA ILE A 544 66.13 -4.70 -35.45
C ILE A 544 67.31 -5.43 -36.08
N GLN A 545 68.22 -4.69 -36.69
CA GLN A 545 69.42 -5.19 -37.34
C GLN A 545 70.67 -4.83 -36.54
N LEU A 546 71.64 -5.75 -36.46
CA LEU A 546 72.97 -5.44 -35.93
C LEU A 546 73.84 -4.75 -37.00
N LYS A 547 74.52 -3.68 -36.59
CA LYS A 547 75.44 -2.89 -37.42
C LYS A 547 76.82 -2.86 -36.78
N THR A 548 77.84 -3.10 -37.59
CA THR A 548 79.25 -3.08 -37.21
C THR A 548 79.99 -2.01 -38.02
N THR A 549 80.99 -1.35 -37.42
CA THR A 549 81.75 -0.25 -38.05
C THR A 549 82.93 -0.71 -38.92
N ALA A 550 83.23 -2.02 -38.95
CA ALA A 550 84.29 -2.57 -39.79
C ALA A 550 83.78 -2.81 -41.22
N THR A 551 84.21 -1.96 -42.16
CA THR A 551 83.85 -2.00 -43.58
C THR A 551 84.29 -3.26 -44.35
N PHE A 552 84.90 -4.25 -43.69
CA PHE A 552 85.48 -5.44 -44.34
C PHE A 552 84.96 -6.80 -43.83
N PHE A 553 84.03 -6.84 -42.86
CA PHE A 553 83.39 -8.08 -42.42
C PHE A 553 81.89 -7.88 -42.23
N ASN A 554 81.06 -8.26 -43.21
CA ASN A 554 79.70 -8.79 -42.98
C ASN A 554 78.98 -9.12 -44.30
N GLN A 555 78.68 -10.40 -44.55
CA GLN A 555 77.61 -10.79 -45.49
C GLN A 555 76.28 -11.07 -44.78
N ASP A 556 76.29 -11.42 -43.49
CA ASP A 556 75.05 -11.65 -42.76
C ASP A 556 74.85 -10.52 -41.76
N ARG A 557 73.85 -9.67 -42.00
CA ARG A 557 73.38 -8.63 -41.08
C ARG A 557 72.21 -9.23 -40.29
N PRO A 558 72.45 -9.84 -39.11
CA PRO A 558 71.42 -10.56 -38.40
C PRO A 558 70.31 -9.60 -38.00
N THR A 559 69.08 -9.98 -38.30
CA THR A 559 67.88 -9.27 -37.84
C THR A 559 67.19 -10.07 -36.75
N VAL A 560 66.49 -9.36 -35.87
CA VAL A 560 65.62 -9.94 -34.84
C VAL A 560 64.28 -9.22 -34.86
N ARG A 561 63.22 -9.98 -34.64
CA ARG A 561 61.87 -9.43 -34.48
C ARG A 561 61.53 -9.26 -32.99
N VAL A 562 60.97 -8.13 -32.62
CA VAL A 562 60.48 -7.86 -31.27
C VAL A 562 59.00 -7.54 -31.35
N ASP A 563 58.18 -8.45 -30.83
CA ASP A 563 56.75 -8.27 -30.68
C ASP A 563 56.48 -7.57 -29.35
N VAL A 564 56.08 -6.30 -29.41
CA VAL A 564 55.69 -5.51 -28.24
C VAL A 564 54.16 -5.46 -28.20
N THR A 565 53.56 -6.01 -27.14
CA THR A 565 52.13 -5.87 -26.85
C THR A 565 51.94 -4.73 -25.86
N VAL A 566 51.10 -3.76 -26.21
CA VAL A 566 50.74 -2.67 -25.30
C VAL A 566 49.69 -3.19 -24.32
N LEU A 567 49.90 -2.98 -23.02
CA LEU A 567 48.93 -3.28 -21.98
C LEU A 567 48.15 -2.01 -21.68
N ASP A 568 46.85 -2.12 -21.82
CA ASP A 568 45.83 -1.15 -21.43
C ASP A 568 45.92 -0.81 -19.93
N VAL A 569 45.81 0.47 -19.62
CA VAL A 569 45.80 1.09 -18.29
C VAL A 569 44.58 2.01 -18.23
N ASN A 570 43.92 2.06 -17.06
CA ASN A 570 42.72 2.88 -16.85
C ASN A 570 43.03 4.39 -16.87
N ASP A 571 43.23 4.94 -18.06
CA ASP A 571 43.69 6.31 -18.28
C ASP A 571 42.67 7.21 -19.00
N ASN A 572 41.62 6.61 -19.58
CA ASN A 572 40.44 7.31 -20.03
C ASN A 572 39.36 7.33 -18.94
N SER A 573 38.33 8.16 -19.12
CA SER A 573 37.23 8.25 -18.16
C SER A 573 35.92 8.13 -18.89
N PRO A 574 34.86 7.59 -18.24
CA PRO A 574 33.59 7.38 -18.89
C PRO A 574 33.02 8.68 -19.44
N LYS A 575 32.49 8.67 -20.66
CA LYS A 575 31.85 9.83 -21.29
C LYS A 575 30.39 9.52 -21.57
N PHE A 576 29.49 10.27 -20.94
CA PHE A 576 28.06 10.13 -21.18
C PHE A 576 27.69 10.47 -22.62
N LEU A 577 26.99 9.54 -23.27
CA LEU A 577 26.43 9.69 -24.59
C LEU A 577 25.12 10.48 -24.50
N SER A 578 25.19 11.78 -24.72
CA SER A 578 23.97 12.54 -24.96
C SER A 578 23.43 12.14 -26.35
N LYS A 579 22.26 11.49 -26.39
CA LYS A 579 21.51 11.18 -27.64
C LYS A 579 21.26 12.42 -28.52
N TYR A 580 21.38 13.61 -27.93
CA TYR A 580 21.38 14.88 -28.63
C TYR A 580 22.79 15.48 -28.49
N PRO A 581 23.60 15.52 -29.56
CA PRO A 581 24.98 15.98 -29.50
C PRO A 581 24.98 17.40 -28.96
N GLU A 582 25.58 17.65 -27.79
CA GLU A 582 25.73 18.96 -27.12
C GLU A 582 24.83 20.06 -27.69
N ASN A 583 23.52 19.83 -27.67
CA ASN A 583 22.64 20.76 -28.35
C ASN A 583 22.71 22.01 -27.49
N ARG A 584 22.87 23.18 -28.13
CA ARG A 584 22.89 24.52 -27.48
C ARG A 584 21.83 24.73 -26.39
N PHE A 585 20.77 23.90 -26.39
CA PHE A 585 19.65 23.93 -25.47
C PHE A 585 19.83 23.08 -24.19
N THR A 586 20.60 21.99 -24.21
CA THR A 586 20.69 21.05 -23.05
C THR A 586 21.91 21.26 -22.18
N ASN A 587 22.95 21.94 -22.67
CA ASN A 587 24.16 22.30 -21.92
C ASN A 587 24.77 21.11 -21.12
N GLY A 588 24.84 19.92 -21.75
CA GLY A 588 25.40 18.70 -21.13
C GLY A 588 24.49 17.98 -20.12
N LYS A 589 23.23 18.41 -19.96
CA LYS A 589 22.26 17.79 -19.03
C LYS A 589 21.30 16.85 -19.76
N PHE A 590 20.85 15.81 -19.05
CA PHE A 590 19.78 14.92 -19.49
C PHE A 590 18.44 15.47 -19.01
N TYR A 591 17.48 15.64 -19.92
CA TYR A 591 16.12 16.06 -19.56
C TYR A 591 15.17 14.89 -19.76
N ALA A 592 14.49 14.53 -18.68
CA ALA A 592 13.50 13.47 -18.66
C ALA A 592 12.20 13.98 -18.06
N ALA A 593 11.09 13.37 -18.47
CA ALA A 593 9.83 13.59 -17.79
C ALA A 593 9.00 12.32 -17.78
N ILE A 594 8.14 12.22 -16.79
CA ILE A 594 7.27 11.08 -16.59
C ILE A 594 5.86 11.55 -16.25
N SER A 595 4.86 10.81 -16.69
CA SER A 595 3.47 11.16 -16.40
C SER A 595 3.18 11.06 -14.90
N ALA A 596 2.35 11.97 -14.38
CA ALA A 596 1.98 11.99 -12.95
C ALA A 596 1.30 10.69 -12.48
N ASP A 597 0.65 9.97 -13.39
CA ASP A 597 -0.03 8.69 -13.20
C ASP A 597 0.82 7.47 -13.60
N ALA A 598 2.12 7.66 -13.90
CA ALA A 598 2.99 6.55 -14.26
C ALA A 598 3.13 5.54 -13.10
N PRO A 599 3.05 4.22 -13.38
CA PRO A 599 3.20 3.20 -12.37
C PRO A 599 4.63 3.15 -11.82
N ILE A 600 4.79 2.49 -10.67
CA ILE A 600 6.10 2.17 -10.10
C ILE A 600 6.88 1.28 -11.10
N SER A 601 8.20 1.41 -11.14
CA SER A 601 9.13 0.75 -12.06
C SER A 601 9.07 1.24 -13.51
N SER A 602 8.36 2.35 -13.76
CA SER A 602 8.35 2.98 -15.09
C SER A 602 9.74 3.52 -15.45
N VAL A 603 10.19 3.25 -16.68
CA VAL A 603 11.45 3.78 -17.20
C VAL A 603 11.31 5.27 -17.42
N LEU A 604 12.14 6.06 -16.73
CA LEU A 604 12.22 7.50 -16.86
C LEU A 604 13.12 7.92 -18.03
N VAL A 605 14.37 7.45 -18.02
CA VAL A 605 15.38 7.76 -19.04
C VAL A 605 16.49 6.72 -19.00
N LEU A 606 17.13 6.50 -20.15
CA LEU A 606 18.35 5.71 -20.27
C LEU A 606 19.54 6.67 -20.37
N VAL A 607 20.44 6.63 -19.39
CA VAL A 607 21.70 7.37 -19.40
C VAL A 607 22.84 6.41 -19.73
N ALA A 608 23.35 6.49 -20.95
CA ALA A 608 24.44 5.65 -21.42
C ALA A 608 25.75 6.45 -21.42
N ALA A 609 26.86 5.78 -21.12
CA ALA A 609 28.21 6.29 -21.28
C ALA A 609 29.07 5.29 -22.07
N GLU A 610 30.19 5.77 -22.61
CA GLU A 610 31.22 4.97 -23.26
C GLU A 610 32.57 5.27 -22.60
N ASP A 611 33.41 4.24 -22.49
CA ASP A 611 34.81 4.38 -22.10
C ASP A 611 35.68 3.93 -23.29
N ALA A 612 36.84 4.57 -23.44
CA ALA A 612 37.79 4.23 -24.50
C ALA A 612 38.68 3.04 -24.12
N ASP A 613 38.87 2.80 -22.82
CA ASP A 613 39.65 1.68 -22.30
C ASP A 613 38.95 0.35 -22.63
N SER A 614 39.69 -0.75 -22.68
CA SER A 614 39.18 -2.05 -23.12
C SER A 614 38.94 -3.04 -21.97
N GLY A 615 38.10 -4.04 -22.25
CA GLY A 615 37.83 -5.12 -21.33
C GLY A 615 37.23 -4.64 -20.01
N PRO A 616 37.72 -5.12 -18.84
CA PRO A 616 37.22 -4.68 -17.54
C PRO A 616 37.49 -3.21 -17.24
N LEU A 617 38.55 -2.63 -17.82
CA LEU A 617 38.92 -1.23 -17.57
C LEU A 617 37.85 -0.30 -18.12
N GLY A 618 37.42 -0.50 -19.38
CA GLY A 618 36.28 0.25 -19.94
C GLY A 618 34.88 -0.30 -19.63
N GLN A 619 34.74 -1.27 -18.71
CA GLN A 619 33.42 -1.77 -18.32
C GLN A 619 32.74 -0.77 -17.38
N LEU A 620 31.48 -0.43 -17.65
CA LEU A 620 30.79 0.65 -16.93
C LEU A 620 29.78 0.13 -15.91
N THR A 621 29.67 0.88 -14.80
CA THR A 621 28.59 0.77 -13.83
C THR A 621 27.99 2.14 -13.53
N TYR A 622 26.68 2.18 -13.27
CA TYR A 622 25.94 3.42 -13.05
C TYR A 622 25.36 3.48 -11.63
N GLU A 623 25.38 4.69 -11.04
CA GLU A 623 24.83 4.95 -9.70
C GLU A 623 24.21 6.34 -9.62
N ILE A 624 23.14 6.49 -8.83
CA ILE A 624 22.56 7.80 -8.47
C ILE A 624 23.20 8.23 -7.16
N MET A 625 24.03 9.27 -7.20
CA MET A 625 24.75 9.78 -6.04
C MET A 625 23.92 10.76 -5.20
N GLU A 626 23.18 11.64 -5.88
CA GLU A 626 22.37 12.66 -5.23
C GLU A 626 21.01 12.80 -5.91
N GLU A 627 19.99 13.00 -5.08
CA GLU A 627 18.63 13.33 -5.48
C GLU A 627 18.18 14.55 -4.64
N THR A 628 17.57 15.56 -5.28
CA THR A 628 17.22 16.83 -4.61
C THR A 628 16.06 16.71 -3.61
N ASN A 629 15.29 15.61 -3.64
CA ASN A 629 14.12 15.40 -2.79
C ASN A 629 14.43 14.46 -1.61
N VAL A 630 13.71 14.67 -0.49
CA VAL A 630 13.84 13.83 0.71
C VAL A 630 13.13 12.50 0.49
N GLY A 631 13.88 11.49 0.06
CA GLY A 631 13.42 10.11 -0.12
C GLY A 631 13.82 9.57 -1.49
N LYS A 632 14.24 8.30 -1.53
CA LYS A 632 14.63 7.62 -2.78
C LYS A 632 13.40 7.46 -3.69
N LEU A 633 13.26 8.32 -4.71
CA LEU A 633 12.14 8.26 -5.68
C LEU A 633 12.53 7.50 -6.95
N PHE A 634 13.83 7.38 -7.21
CA PHE A 634 14.37 6.72 -8.39
C PHE A 634 15.38 5.63 -8.04
N SER A 635 15.44 4.62 -8.89
CA SER A 635 16.52 3.63 -8.93
C SER A 635 17.16 3.61 -10.31
N ILE A 636 18.40 3.12 -10.38
CA ILE A 636 19.12 2.96 -11.63
C ILE A 636 19.60 1.52 -11.76
N ASP A 637 19.41 0.93 -12.93
CA ASP A 637 20.04 -0.33 -13.29
C ASP A 637 21.54 -0.09 -13.48
N LYS A 638 22.35 -0.73 -12.63
CA LYS A 638 23.80 -0.54 -12.60
C LYS A 638 24.50 -0.96 -13.88
N SER A 639 23.89 -1.84 -14.69
CA SER A 639 24.48 -2.38 -15.92
C SER A 639 24.02 -1.63 -17.17
N THR A 640 22.76 -1.19 -17.20
CA THR A 640 22.18 -0.56 -18.39
C THR A 640 22.12 0.97 -18.30
N GLY A 641 22.15 1.55 -17.09
CA GLY A 641 21.94 2.98 -16.88
C GLY A 641 20.47 3.41 -17.05
N ALA A 642 19.52 2.47 -17.04
CA ALA A 642 18.09 2.78 -17.06
C ALA A 642 17.63 3.27 -15.69
N ILE A 643 17.03 4.46 -15.64
CA ILE A 643 16.47 5.03 -14.42
C ILE A 643 14.98 4.69 -14.34
N HIS A 644 14.54 4.15 -13.20
CA HIS A 644 13.17 3.71 -12.93
C HIS A 644 12.55 4.48 -11.76
N THR A 645 11.23 4.57 -11.74
CA THR A 645 10.48 5.10 -10.59
C THR A 645 10.36 4.07 -9.47
N GLU A 646 10.62 4.45 -8.23
CA GLU A 646 10.41 3.61 -7.02
C GLU A 646 9.08 3.93 -6.32
N LYS A 647 8.50 5.10 -6.62
CA LYS A 647 7.24 5.58 -6.02
C LYS A 647 6.31 6.17 -7.08
N MET A 648 5.05 6.35 -6.71
CA MET A 648 4.11 7.13 -7.53
C MET A 648 4.49 8.62 -7.53
N MET A 649 4.35 9.28 -8.68
CA MET A 649 4.82 10.65 -8.90
C MET A 649 3.75 11.72 -8.59
N ASN A 650 2.53 11.32 -8.24
CA ASN A 650 1.36 12.18 -8.04
C ASN A 650 1.45 13.17 -6.85
N ALA A 651 2.29 12.88 -5.86
CA ALA A 651 2.43 13.67 -4.63
C ALA A 651 3.57 14.71 -4.66
N ILE A 652 4.36 14.74 -5.74
CA ILE A 652 5.54 15.59 -5.84
C ILE A 652 5.12 17.02 -6.20
N ARG A 653 5.63 18.00 -5.45
CA ARG A 653 5.28 19.44 -5.61
C ARG A 653 6.46 20.34 -5.98
N GLN A 654 7.70 19.86 -5.81
CA GLN A 654 8.91 20.62 -6.14
C GLN A 654 9.50 20.08 -7.45
N LEU A 655 9.45 20.90 -8.49
CA LEU A 655 9.97 20.61 -9.82
C LEU A 655 10.87 21.77 -10.31
N PRO A 656 11.88 21.49 -11.14
CA PRO A 656 12.30 20.16 -11.59
C PRO A 656 13.13 19.45 -10.51
N MET A 657 13.06 18.12 -10.47
CA MET A 657 13.97 17.32 -9.64
C MET A 657 15.31 17.16 -10.35
N ARG A 658 16.39 17.03 -9.58
CA ARG A 658 17.76 16.90 -10.10
C ARG A 658 18.38 15.64 -9.52
N LEU A 659 18.85 14.78 -10.42
CA LEU A 659 19.65 13.61 -10.10
C LEU A 659 21.08 13.84 -10.56
N ILE A 660 22.05 13.51 -9.72
CA ILE A 660 23.44 13.37 -10.12
C ILE A 660 23.71 11.90 -10.33
N VAL A 661 23.94 11.52 -11.58
CA VAL A 661 24.26 10.14 -11.97
C VAL A 661 25.74 10.04 -12.27
N THR A 662 26.37 9.02 -11.72
CA THR A 662 27.79 8.73 -11.90
C THR A 662 27.93 7.47 -12.75
N ALA A 663 28.74 7.57 -13.81
CA ALA A 663 29.25 6.42 -14.53
C ALA A 663 30.67 6.16 -14.03
N ARG A 664 30.93 4.91 -13.64
CA ARG A 664 32.20 4.46 -13.08
C ARG A 664 32.72 3.27 -13.88
N ASP A 665 33.99 3.35 -14.22
CA ASP A 665 34.72 2.27 -14.90
C ASP A 665 35.30 1.24 -13.92
N ASN A 666 35.94 0.19 -14.44
CA ASN A 666 36.64 -0.84 -13.65
C ASN A 666 35.85 -1.38 -12.43
N PRO A 667 34.67 -1.99 -12.66
CA PRO A 667 33.72 -2.29 -11.61
C PRO A 667 34.24 -3.35 -10.65
N GLY A 668 34.02 -3.12 -9.34
CA GLY A 668 34.41 -4.05 -8.28
C GLY A 668 35.80 -3.79 -7.67
N GLN A 669 36.59 -2.84 -8.20
CA GLN A 669 37.86 -2.44 -7.60
C GLN A 669 37.71 -1.19 -6.71
N PRO A 670 38.17 -1.20 -5.44
CA PRO A 670 37.99 -0.07 -4.52
C PRO A 670 38.88 1.15 -4.84
N ILE A 671 39.93 0.98 -5.65
CA ILE A 671 40.91 2.01 -6.02
C ILE A 671 41.26 1.83 -7.50
N GLY A 672 41.56 2.92 -8.20
CA GLY A 672 42.01 2.88 -9.60
C GLY A 672 40.87 2.82 -10.63
N TYR A 673 39.66 3.17 -10.20
CA TYR A 673 38.54 3.48 -11.09
C TYR A 673 38.55 4.99 -11.39
N ARG A 674 37.94 5.39 -12.50
CA ARG A 674 37.60 6.78 -12.80
C ARG A 674 36.10 6.90 -12.93
N GLU A 675 35.61 8.11 -12.68
CA GLU A 675 34.20 8.40 -12.62
C GLU A 675 33.89 9.73 -13.30
N THR A 676 32.74 9.77 -13.95
CA THR A 676 32.21 10.98 -14.55
C THR A 676 30.76 11.15 -14.11
N ASN A 677 30.37 12.38 -13.84
CA ASN A 677 29.02 12.71 -13.37
C ASN A 677 28.23 13.40 -14.48
N CYS A 678 26.93 13.10 -14.58
CA CYS A 678 25.98 13.87 -15.36
C CYS A 678 24.78 14.27 -14.50
N GLN A 679 24.12 15.35 -14.91
CA GLN A 679 22.92 15.82 -14.26
C GLN A 679 21.69 15.43 -15.08
N VAL A 680 20.75 14.75 -14.43
CA VAL A 680 19.43 14.44 -14.98
C VAL A 680 18.40 15.36 -14.35
N VAL A 681 17.75 16.18 -15.17
CA VAL A 681 16.65 17.07 -14.80
C VAL A 681 15.34 16.36 -15.10
N VAL A 682 14.54 16.14 -14.05
CA VAL A 682 13.32 15.35 -14.09
C VAL A 682 12.10 16.22 -13.84
N ASN A 683 11.12 16.14 -14.74
CA ASN A 683 9.86 16.84 -14.65
C ASN A 683 8.66 15.87 -14.65
N ILE A 684 7.47 16.38 -14.33
CA ILE A 684 6.22 15.62 -14.35
C ILE A 684 5.32 16.14 -15.47
N ILE A 685 4.84 15.21 -16.30
CA ILE A 685 3.90 15.50 -17.39
C ILE A 685 2.48 15.46 -16.82
N GLU A 686 1.74 16.54 -17.02
CA GLU A 686 0.32 16.69 -16.68
C GLU A 686 -0.46 16.96 -17.98
N PRO A 687 -1.79 16.76 -18.00
CA PRO A 687 -2.59 16.97 -19.21
C PRO A 687 -2.39 18.33 -19.89
N GLN A 688 -2.21 19.40 -19.11
CA GLN A 688 -1.99 20.77 -19.57
C GLN A 688 -0.64 21.02 -20.29
N HIS A 689 0.30 20.07 -20.22
CA HIS A 689 1.62 20.15 -20.83
C HIS A 689 1.69 19.49 -22.23
N ARG A 690 0.67 18.71 -22.59
CA ARG A 690 0.72 17.84 -23.77
C ARG A 690 0.30 18.57 -25.04
N LEU A 691 1.07 18.36 -26.10
CA LEU A 691 0.77 18.78 -27.46
C LEU A 691 0.73 17.55 -28.36
N VAL A 692 -0.15 17.56 -29.35
CA VAL A 692 -0.32 16.47 -30.31
C VAL A 692 -0.11 17.02 -31.71
N LEU A 693 0.91 16.51 -32.38
CA LEU A 693 1.15 16.72 -33.80
C LEU A 693 0.37 15.65 -34.58
N VAL A 694 -0.61 16.10 -35.39
CA VAL A 694 -1.51 15.23 -36.14
C VAL A 694 -1.01 15.08 -37.57
N LEU A 695 -0.75 13.83 -37.97
CA LEU A 695 -0.13 13.47 -39.25
C LEU A 695 -0.99 12.45 -40.02
N PRO A 696 -2.06 12.87 -40.74
CA PRO A 696 -3.07 11.95 -41.26
C PRO A 696 -2.60 10.96 -42.32
N ASN A 697 -1.59 11.31 -43.12
CA ASN A 697 -1.09 10.46 -44.22
C ASN A 697 0.35 9.97 -43.98
N SER A 698 0.79 9.94 -42.71
CA SER A 698 2.14 9.50 -42.34
C SER A 698 2.06 8.36 -41.32
N PRO A 699 2.38 7.11 -41.68
CA PRO A 699 2.29 5.96 -40.77
C PRO A 699 3.38 6.01 -39.68
N PRO A 700 3.17 5.36 -38.52
CA PRO A 700 4.08 5.47 -37.36
C PRO A 700 5.54 5.11 -37.67
N ASP A 701 5.80 4.10 -38.49
CA ASP A 701 7.17 3.71 -38.85
C ASP A 701 7.92 4.80 -39.63
N GLN A 702 7.21 5.58 -40.47
CA GLN A 702 7.79 6.71 -41.17
C GLN A 702 8.08 7.85 -40.19
N VAL A 703 7.15 8.15 -39.30
CA VAL A 703 7.29 9.22 -38.29
C VAL A 703 8.41 8.90 -37.31
N HIS A 704 8.55 7.63 -36.89
CA HIS A 704 9.61 7.19 -35.98
C HIS A 704 11.01 7.38 -36.60
N ARG A 705 11.19 7.04 -37.88
CA ARG A 705 12.46 7.28 -38.61
C ARG A 705 12.83 8.76 -38.73
N SER A 706 11.83 9.64 -38.77
CA SER A 706 12.01 11.09 -38.85
C SER A 706 11.93 11.79 -37.49
N GLN A 707 11.77 11.06 -36.38
CA GLN A 707 11.46 11.62 -35.07
C GLN A 707 12.53 12.60 -34.57
N SER A 708 13.82 12.30 -34.77
CA SER A 708 14.91 13.22 -34.41
C SER A 708 14.81 14.54 -35.18
N ALA A 709 14.57 14.48 -36.50
CA ALA A 709 14.45 15.65 -37.34
C ALA A 709 13.18 16.47 -37.06
N ILE A 710 12.07 15.83 -36.66
CA ILE A 710 10.86 16.52 -36.18
C ILE A 710 11.18 17.31 -34.91
N VAL A 711 11.87 16.67 -33.95
CA VAL A 711 12.31 17.32 -32.72
C VAL A 711 13.24 18.50 -33.03
N ASP A 712 14.19 18.36 -33.94
CA ASP A 712 15.09 19.45 -34.32
C ASP A 712 14.33 20.66 -34.89
N ILE A 713 13.41 20.44 -35.84
CA ILE A 713 12.56 21.51 -36.39
C ILE A 713 11.77 22.21 -35.27
N LEU A 714 11.11 21.45 -34.39
CA LEU A 714 10.32 22.02 -33.30
C LEU A 714 11.20 22.80 -32.31
N GLN A 715 12.39 22.29 -31.95
CA GLN A 715 13.32 23.00 -31.06
C GLN A 715 13.87 24.28 -31.71
N GLU A 716 14.12 24.27 -33.02
CA GLU A 716 14.58 25.45 -33.75
C GLU A 716 13.52 26.56 -33.80
N GLU A 717 12.26 26.21 -34.02
CA GLU A 717 11.17 27.19 -34.07
C GLU A 717 10.75 27.67 -32.68
N THR A 718 10.60 26.74 -31.73
CA THR A 718 10.15 27.09 -30.37
C THR A 718 11.25 27.68 -29.50
N LYS A 719 12.54 27.45 -29.82
CA LYS A 719 13.69 27.72 -28.93
C LYS A 719 13.59 27.01 -27.57
N MET A 720 12.77 25.97 -27.46
CA MET A 720 12.58 25.15 -26.27
C MET A 720 13.17 23.75 -26.48
N ILE A 721 13.40 23.01 -25.40
CA ILE A 721 13.78 21.60 -25.47
C ILE A 721 12.51 20.79 -25.73
N VAL A 722 12.44 20.05 -26.83
CA VAL A 722 11.26 19.29 -27.22
C VAL A 722 11.50 17.81 -26.97
N ARG A 723 10.52 17.13 -26.36
CA ARG A 723 10.58 15.70 -26.08
C ARG A 723 9.28 15.03 -26.50
N VAL A 724 9.42 13.83 -27.03
CA VAL A 724 8.31 12.99 -27.47
C VAL A 724 7.92 12.07 -26.33
N GLU A 725 6.66 12.15 -25.89
CA GLU A 725 6.08 11.27 -24.87
C GLU A 725 5.70 9.92 -25.48
N LYS A 726 5.00 9.93 -26.62
CA LYS A 726 4.58 8.71 -27.34
C LYS A 726 4.25 8.99 -28.80
N LEU A 727 4.30 7.92 -29.60
CA LEU A 727 3.88 7.89 -31.00
C LEU A 727 2.87 6.76 -31.18
N GLN A 728 1.70 7.07 -31.72
CA GLN A 728 0.63 6.10 -31.96
C GLN A 728 -0.04 6.35 -33.31
N ALA A 729 -0.81 5.36 -33.80
CA ALA A 729 -1.64 5.54 -34.99
C ALA A 729 -2.72 6.61 -34.73
N LEU A 730 -3.12 7.32 -35.79
CA LEU A 730 -4.09 8.41 -35.69
C LEU A 730 -5.42 7.91 -35.14
N SER A 731 -5.97 8.60 -34.14
CA SER A 731 -7.24 8.25 -33.54
C SER A 731 -8.28 9.35 -33.79
N SER A 732 -9.47 8.96 -34.24
CA SER A 732 -10.59 9.89 -34.46
C SER A 732 -11.84 9.39 -33.75
N VAL A 733 -12.65 10.30 -33.23
CA VAL A 733 -13.91 9.95 -32.58
C VAL A 733 -15.01 10.02 -33.62
N SER A 734 -15.64 8.89 -33.91
CA SER A 734 -16.83 8.84 -34.77
C SER A 734 -18.01 9.62 -34.16
N SER A 735 -19.02 9.95 -34.98
CA SER A 735 -20.26 10.61 -34.55
C SER A 735 -21.00 9.90 -33.40
N ASN A 736 -20.68 8.63 -33.14
CA ASN A 736 -21.33 7.77 -32.16
C ASN A 736 -20.46 7.56 -30.90
N GLY A 737 -19.33 8.26 -30.78
CA GLY A 737 -18.44 8.17 -29.63
C GLY A 737 -17.43 7.02 -29.66
N THR A 738 -17.44 6.16 -30.69
CA THR A 738 -16.41 5.12 -30.88
C THR A 738 -15.12 5.71 -31.44
N VAL A 739 -13.98 5.31 -30.87
CA VAL A 739 -12.63 5.68 -31.34
C VAL A 739 -12.27 4.80 -32.54
N ILE A 740 -12.03 5.42 -33.68
CA ILE A 740 -11.55 4.80 -34.92
C ILE A 740 -10.04 5.04 -35.00
N VAL A 741 -9.28 3.97 -35.16
CA VAL A 741 -7.82 4.03 -35.37
C VAL A 741 -7.53 3.96 -36.86
N ASP A 742 -6.90 4.99 -37.39
CA ASP A 742 -6.40 5.07 -38.76
C ASP A 742 -4.91 4.75 -38.79
N ALA A 743 -4.57 3.57 -39.30
CA ALA A 743 -3.19 3.10 -39.40
C ALA A 743 -2.37 3.81 -40.49
N SER A 744 -3.01 4.59 -41.37
CA SER A 744 -2.32 5.38 -42.40
C SER A 744 -1.79 6.73 -41.88
N GLY A 745 -2.27 7.16 -40.71
CA GLY A 745 -1.82 8.37 -40.02
C GLY A 745 -1.22 8.13 -38.64
N SER A 746 -0.65 9.17 -38.06
CA SER A 746 -0.03 9.14 -36.74
C SER A 746 -0.40 10.34 -35.87
N GLU A 747 -0.38 10.13 -34.57
CA GLU A 747 -0.36 11.17 -33.54
C GLU A 747 0.97 11.09 -32.79
N LEU A 748 1.75 12.17 -32.85
CA LEU A 748 2.99 12.31 -32.09
C LEU A 748 2.74 13.25 -30.91
N TRP A 749 2.77 12.69 -29.71
CA TRP A 749 2.55 13.41 -28.46
C TRP A 749 3.90 13.93 -27.96
N PHE A 750 3.97 15.23 -27.71
CA PHE A 750 5.19 15.89 -27.27
C PHE A 750 4.90 16.97 -26.24
N TYR A 751 5.95 17.37 -25.55
CA TYR A 751 5.94 18.47 -24.58
C TYR A 751 7.22 19.28 -24.74
N CYS A 752 7.18 20.52 -24.26
CA CYS A 752 8.29 21.47 -24.36
C CYS A 752 8.79 21.80 -22.95
N ILE A 753 10.11 21.92 -22.79
CA ILE A 753 10.78 22.37 -21.58
C ILE A 753 11.46 23.70 -21.90
N ASP A 754 11.22 24.70 -21.06
CA ASP A 754 11.91 25.98 -21.16
C ASP A 754 13.37 25.83 -20.69
N PRO A 755 14.38 26.11 -21.53
CA PRO A 755 15.79 25.98 -21.14
C PRO A 755 16.22 26.95 -20.04
N GLY A 756 15.51 28.06 -19.84
CA GLY A 756 15.82 29.04 -18.79
C GLY A 756 15.37 28.58 -17.40
N THR A 757 14.15 28.02 -17.30
CA THR A 757 13.57 27.55 -16.04
C THR A 757 13.75 26.05 -15.79
N GLU A 758 14.10 25.30 -16.84
CA GLU A 758 14.25 23.84 -16.86
C GLU A 758 12.97 23.05 -16.50
N THR A 759 11.81 23.71 -16.59
CA THR A 759 10.49 23.13 -16.32
C THR A 759 9.70 22.92 -17.60
N ILE A 760 8.78 21.96 -17.56
CA ILE A 760 7.82 21.76 -18.66
C ILE A 760 6.88 22.96 -18.72
N VAL A 761 6.68 23.51 -19.91
CA VAL A 761 5.76 24.63 -20.12
C VAL A 761 4.33 24.17 -20.34
N VAL A 762 3.40 24.92 -19.80
CA VAL A 762 1.97 24.77 -20.07
C VAL A 762 1.63 25.20 -21.50
N THR A 763 0.65 24.55 -22.10
CA THR A 763 0.27 24.79 -23.51
C THR A 763 -0.24 26.20 -23.81
N ASN A 764 -0.72 26.95 -22.81
CA ASN A 764 -1.12 28.35 -22.96
C ASN A 764 0.06 29.35 -22.82
N HIS A 765 1.29 28.86 -22.67
CA HIS A 765 2.48 29.69 -22.61
C HIS A 765 2.61 30.55 -23.87
N SER A 766 2.92 31.83 -23.72
CA SER A 766 2.92 32.82 -24.82
C SER A 766 3.77 32.37 -26.01
N GLN A 767 4.95 31.83 -25.75
CA GLN A 767 5.87 31.31 -26.77
C GLN A 767 5.34 30.07 -27.48
N ILE A 768 4.62 29.16 -26.80
CA ILE A 768 3.97 28.01 -27.45
C ILE A 768 2.82 28.47 -28.32
N ASN A 769 2.02 29.42 -27.83
CA ASN A 769 0.94 30.01 -28.61
C ASN A 769 1.48 30.66 -29.90
N SER A 770 2.51 31.50 -29.82
CA SER A 770 3.04 32.21 -30.99
C SER A 770 3.85 31.34 -31.95
N THR A 771 4.47 30.24 -31.49
CA THR A 771 5.38 29.42 -32.33
C THR A 771 4.78 28.09 -32.77
N VAL A 772 3.78 27.57 -32.07
CA VAL A 772 3.22 26.24 -32.34
C VAL A 772 1.72 26.28 -32.66
N LEU A 773 0.90 26.98 -31.85
CA LEU A 773 -0.56 26.88 -31.93
C LEU A 773 -1.23 27.96 -32.80
N GLU A 774 -0.57 29.09 -33.03
CA GLU A 774 -1.07 30.13 -33.94
C GLU A 774 -1.12 29.58 -35.37
N MET A 775 -2.21 29.84 -36.09
CA MET A 775 -2.46 29.26 -37.42
C MET A 775 -1.33 29.54 -38.41
N GLY A 776 -0.73 30.73 -38.37
CA GLY A 776 0.42 31.08 -39.21
C GLY A 776 1.65 30.22 -38.94
N SER A 777 1.97 30.01 -37.66
CA SER A 777 3.12 29.23 -37.20
C SER A 777 2.90 27.73 -37.39
N THR A 778 1.68 27.23 -37.17
CA THR A 778 1.29 25.84 -37.46
C THR A 778 1.46 25.54 -38.96
N ASN A 779 0.99 26.43 -39.83
CA ASN A 779 1.16 26.30 -41.28
C ASN A 779 2.63 26.33 -41.69
N HIS A 780 3.44 27.17 -41.04
CA HIS A 780 4.89 27.21 -41.26
C HIS A 780 5.58 25.90 -40.88
N LEU A 781 5.28 25.37 -39.69
CA LEU A 781 5.78 24.07 -39.22
C LEU A 781 5.34 22.92 -40.14
N ALA A 782 4.08 22.91 -40.54
CA ALA A 782 3.55 21.93 -41.49
C ALA A 782 4.29 22.00 -42.83
N TYR A 783 4.55 23.20 -43.35
CA TYR A 783 5.35 23.40 -44.56
C TYR A 783 6.78 22.87 -44.41
N LEU A 784 7.45 23.15 -43.28
CA LEU A 784 8.80 22.65 -43.02
C LEU A 784 8.84 21.11 -42.95
N MET A 785 7.89 20.49 -42.24
CA MET A 785 7.82 19.03 -42.12
C MET A 785 7.45 18.36 -43.45
N ALA A 786 6.56 18.95 -44.24
CA ALA A 786 6.22 18.46 -45.58
C ALA A 786 7.40 18.55 -46.54
N THR A 787 8.11 19.69 -46.57
CA THR A 787 9.21 19.91 -47.53
C THR A 787 10.50 19.19 -47.15
N LYS A 788 10.88 19.20 -45.86
CA LYS A 788 12.13 18.58 -45.38
C LYS A 788 11.99 17.10 -45.09
N LEU A 789 10.86 16.67 -44.53
CA LEU A 789 10.69 15.30 -44.00
C LEU A 789 9.67 14.46 -44.79
N LYS A 790 8.98 15.06 -45.77
CA LYS A 790 7.88 14.41 -46.52
C LYS A 790 6.76 13.89 -45.60
N LEU A 791 6.50 14.63 -44.52
CA LEU A 791 5.44 14.34 -43.56
C LEU A 791 4.26 15.28 -43.77
N ASP A 792 3.06 14.73 -43.86
CA ASP A 792 1.83 15.50 -44.02
C ASP A 792 1.29 15.85 -42.63
N VAL A 793 1.31 17.14 -42.28
CA VAL A 793 0.88 17.67 -40.98
C VAL A 793 -0.43 18.41 -41.19
N SER A 794 -1.48 17.99 -40.50
CA SER A 794 -2.78 18.67 -40.57
C SER A 794 -2.92 19.79 -39.55
N GLU A 795 -2.52 19.51 -38.30
CA GLU A 795 -2.66 20.45 -37.18
C GLU A 795 -1.71 20.09 -36.04
N ILE A 796 -1.45 21.08 -35.17
CA ILE A 796 -0.90 20.85 -33.83
C ILE A 796 -1.95 21.34 -32.84
N ARG A 797 -2.34 20.48 -31.91
CA ARG A 797 -3.42 20.75 -30.96
C ARG A 797 -3.11 20.24 -29.57
N GLN A 798 -3.91 20.66 -28.59
CA GLN A 798 -3.99 19.96 -27.30
C GLN A 798 -4.68 18.59 -27.49
N PRO A 799 -4.42 17.61 -26.60
CA PRO A 799 -5.17 16.37 -26.56
C PRO A 799 -6.67 16.62 -26.48
N LEU A 800 -7.47 15.79 -27.15
CA LEU A 800 -8.92 15.86 -27.05
C LEU A 800 -9.37 15.55 -25.61
N ASP A 801 -10.18 16.42 -25.02
CA ASP A 801 -10.58 16.38 -23.60
C ASP A 801 -11.46 15.14 -23.30
N ASN A 802 -11.07 14.31 -22.33
CA ASN A 802 -11.70 13.02 -21.98
C ASN A 802 -13.05 13.16 -21.22
N ARG A 803 -13.84 14.22 -21.44
CA ARG A 803 -15.13 14.40 -20.74
C ARG A 803 -16.25 13.43 -21.19
N TRP A 804 -15.93 12.44 -22.01
CA TRP A 804 -16.81 11.30 -22.32
C TRP A 804 -16.39 9.95 -21.71
N SER A 805 -15.30 9.88 -20.93
CA SER A 805 -14.91 8.64 -20.24
C SER A 805 -15.29 8.68 -18.75
N SER A 806 -16.59 8.74 -18.44
CA SER A 806 -17.09 8.41 -17.10
C SER A 806 -17.38 6.91 -17.02
N LYS A 807 -16.34 6.14 -16.66
CA LYS A 807 -16.34 4.88 -15.88
C LYS A 807 -14.99 4.17 -16.12
N PRO A 808 -14.34 3.61 -15.08
CA PRO A 808 -13.23 2.71 -15.28
C PRO A 808 -13.79 1.44 -15.94
N TYR A 809 -13.46 1.21 -17.20
CA TYR A 809 -13.73 -0.07 -17.83
C TYR A 809 -12.54 -0.97 -17.55
N ASP A 810 -12.86 -2.06 -16.85
CA ASP A 810 -12.04 -3.24 -16.70
C ASP A 810 -11.58 -3.72 -18.07
N THR A 811 -10.26 -3.71 -18.32
CA THR A 811 -9.68 -4.23 -19.56
C THR A 811 -8.64 -5.28 -19.22
N ASP A 812 -9.14 -6.41 -18.73
CA ASP A 812 -8.60 -7.69 -19.15
C ASP A 812 -8.82 -7.84 -20.67
N THR A 813 -7.83 -7.43 -21.47
CA THR A 813 -7.47 -8.10 -22.74
C THR A 813 -6.10 -7.63 -23.25
N PRO A 814 -5.36 -8.51 -23.92
CA PRO A 814 -3.90 -8.54 -23.86
C PRO A 814 -3.24 -7.52 -24.78
N ALA A 815 -2.22 -6.85 -24.25
CA ALA A 815 -1.21 -6.13 -25.02
C ALA A 815 -0.67 -7.02 -26.15
N SER A 816 -1.18 -6.80 -27.36
CA SER A 816 -0.69 -7.40 -28.59
C SER A 816 0.15 -6.39 -29.36
N ARG A 817 1.40 -6.79 -29.58
CA ARG A 817 2.25 -6.46 -30.74
C ARG A 817 2.73 -5.01 -30.90
N LEU A 818 3.88 -4.73 -30.32
CA LEU A 818 4.93 -3.89 -30.92
C LEU A 818 6.31 -4.48 -30.54
N TRP A 819 6.71 -5.53 -31.25
CA TRP A 819 8.10 -5.97 -31.39
C TRP A 819 8.35 -6.14 -32.90
N ASN A 820 8.55 -5.03 -33.61
CA ASN A 820 9.05 -5.02 -34.98
C ASN A 820 10.46 -4.44 -34.96
N GLY A 821 11.44 -5.33 -34.89
CA GLY A 821 12.85 -4.97 -34.82
C GLY A 821 13.80 -6.17 -34.73
N PHE A 822 13.46 -7.30 -35.36
CA PHE A 822 14.41 -8.38 -35.63
C PHE A 822 14.21 -8.82 -37.09
N PRO A 823 15.26 -8.95 -37.91
CA PRO A 823 15.12 -9.05 -39.35
C PRO A 823 14.50 -10.41 -39.72
N ALA A 824 13.38 -10.37 -40.45
CA ALA A 824 12.71 -11.53 -41.03
C ALA A 824 13.65 -12.45 -41.84
N ALA A 825 14.81 -11.94 -42.27
CA ALA A 825 15.89 -12.70 -42.87
C ALA A 825 16.41 -13.87 -41.99
N LEU A 826 16.50 -13.70 -40.67
CA LEU A 826 17.00 -14.76 -39.77
C LEU A 826 15.99 -15.91 -39.59
N VAL A 827 14.69 -15.60 -39.63
CA VAL A 827 13.63 -16.62 -39.57
C VAL A 827 13.58 -17.41 -40.87
N VAL A 828 13.73 -16.75 -42.03
CA VAL A 828 13.81 -17.41 -43.33
C VAL A 828 15.05 -18.31 -43.42
N VAL A 829 16.22 -17.83 -42.93
CA VAL A 829 17.44 -18.64 -42.85
C VAL A 829 17.26 -19.83 -41.91
N GLY A 830 16.60 -19.65 -40.75
CA GLY A 830 16.29 -20.73 -39.82
C GLY A 830 15.38 -21.80 -40.43
N VAL A 831 14.35 -21.40 -41.18
CA VAL A 831 13.45 -22.32 -41.89
C VAL A 831 14.18 -23.07 -43.02
N LEU A 832 15.09 -22.40 -43.74
CA LEU A 832 15.91 -23.02 -44.79
C LEU A 832 16.91 -24.04 -44.22
N VAL A 833 17.56 -23.72 -43.11
CA VAL A 833 18.45 -24.65 -42.39
C VAL A 833 17.68 -25.85 -41.85
N PHE A 834 16.47 -25.64 -41.35
CA PHE A 834 15.61 -26.72 -40.86
C PHE A 834 15.14 -27.66 -41.99
N LEU A 835 14.75 -27.10 -43.14
CA LEU A 835 14.36 -27.90 -44.32
C LEU A 835 15.53 -28.66 -44.94
N LEU A 836 16.72 -28.07 -44.97
CA LEU A 836 17.94 -28.76 -45.43
C LEU A 836 18.38 -29.87 -44.46
N ALA A 837 18.22 -29.67 -43.14
CA ALA A 837 18.47 -30.71 -42.15
C ALA A 837 17.48 -31.88 -42.29
N LEU A 838 16.19 -31.60 -42.55
CA LEU A 838 15.17 -32.61 -42.83
C LEU A 838 15.45 -33.39 -44.12
N GLY A 839 15.86 -32.70 -45.19
CA GLY A 839 16.28 -33.34 -46.44
C GLY A 839 17.51 -34.25 -46.27
N GLY A 840 18.48 -33.82 -45.46
CA GLY A 840 19.66 -34.62 -45.11
C GLY A 840 19.32 -35.89 -44.31
N ILE A 841 18.38 -35.79 -43.37
CA ILE A 841 17.91 -36.93 -42.57
C ILE A 841 17.18 -37.95 -43.45
N VAL A 842 16.32 -37.51 -44.39
CA VAL A 842 15.61 -38.42 -45.31
C VAL A 842 16.59 -39.12 -46.27
N TYR A 843 17.63 -38.43 -46.75
CA TYR A 843 18.67 -39.02 -47.60
C TYR A 843 19.53 -40.06 -46.86
N ILE A 844 19.88 -39.79 -45.60
CA ILE A 844 20.64 -40.72 -44.75
C ILE A 844 19.78 -41.96 -44.43
N CYS A 845 18.49 -41.81 -44.16
CA CYS A 845 17.59 -42.92 -43.93
C CYS A 845 17.34 -43.76 -45.21
N ALA A 846 17.21 -43.13 -46.38
CA ALA A 846 16.99 -43.84 -47.64
C ALA A 846 18.25 -44.55 -48.19
N SER A 847 19.46 -44.07 -47.83
CA SER A 847 20.72 -44.69 -48.27
C SER A 847 21.16 -45.89 -47.42
N TRP A 848 20.52 -46.14 -46.27
CA TRP A 848 20.83 -47.27 -45.39
C TRP A 848 20.00 -48.54 -45.66
N ASP A 849 18.96 -48.48 -46.49
CA ASP A 849 18.06 -49.61 -46.76
C ASP A 849 18.48 -50.49 -47.96
N SER A 850 19.74 -50.36 -48.42
CA SER A 850 20.24 -51.10 -49.61
C SER A 850 21.39 -52.07 -49.33
N ASN A 851 21.77 -52.30 -48.07
CA ASN A 851 22.79 -53.28 -47.72
C ASN A 851 22.44 -54.02 -46.44
N VAL A 852 21.98 -55.27 -46.56
CA VAL A 852 22.60 -56.48 -45.96
C VAL A 852 21.59 -57.63 -45.96
N GLU A 853 22.02 -58.74 -46.56
CA GLU A 853 21.37 -60.04 -46.69
C GLU A 853 21.38 -60.88 -45.38
N SER A 854 20.43 -61.83 -45.34
CA SER A 854 20.47 -63.20 -44.76
C SER A 854 20.27 -63.44 -43.25
N ASP A 855 19.05 -63.92 -42.92
CA ASP A 855 18.65 -65.13 -42.14
C ASP A 855 19.20 -65.45 -40.72
N PRO A 856 18.51 -66.30 -39.92
CA PRO A 856 17.07 -66.39 -39.62
C PRO A 856 16.75 -66.52 -38.09
N PHE A 857 15.46 -66.39 -37.76
CA PHE A 857 14.67 -66.68 -36.52
C PHE A 857 15.12 -67.87 -35.61
N PRO A 858 14.58 -68.10 -34.37
CA PRO A 858 13.26 -67.65 -33.83
C PRO A 858 13.14 -67.29 -32.31
N GLY A 859 12.04 -66.58 -31.95
CA GLY A 859 11.14 -67.12 -30.92
C GLY A 859 10.71 -66.26 -29.71
N TRP A 860 9.37 -66.07 -29.58
CA TRP A 860 8.51 -65.94 -28.37
C TRP A 860 8.76 -64.71 -27.45
N GLU A 861 7.81 -64.02 -26.81
CA GLU A 861 6.34 -63.98 -26.70
C GLU A 861 6.00 -62.65 -25.96
N LEU A 862 4.78 -62.13 -26.11
CA LEU A 862 4.28 -60.93 -25.41
C LEU A 862 3.72 -61.29 -24.02
N HIS A 863 4.09 -60.55 -22.97
CA HIS A 863 3.24 -60.38 -21.78
C HIS A 863 3.38 -58.99 -21.15
N TRP A 864 2.23 -58.42 -20.78
CA TRP A 864 2.04 -57.11 -20.16
C TRP A 864 2.05 -57.18 -18.63
N PHE A 865 2.38 -56.02 -18.02
CA PHE A 865 2.13 -55.52 -16.65
C PHE A 865 3.26 -55.49 -15.61
N SER A 866 3.40 -54.27 -15.07
CA SER A 866 3.67 -53.86 -13.69
C SER A 866 5.02 -53.17 -13.39
N THR A 867 4.88 -52.23 -12.47
CA THR A 867 5.75 -51.14 -12.05
C THR A 867 6.79 -51.55 -11.00
N ASP A 868 7.82 -50.72 -10.90
CA ASP A 868 8.85 -50.62 -9.84
C ASP A 868 10.01 -51.61 -9.86
N PHE A 869 11.22 -51.11 -10.19
CA PHE A 869 12.37 -51.06 -9.26
C PHE A 869 13.60 -50.40 -9.92
N LEU A 870 14.22 -49.46 -9.19
CA LEU A 870 15.62 -49.06 -9.34
C LEU A 870 16.50 -50.14 -8.72
N VAL A 871 17.45 -50.73 -9.46
CA VAL A 871 18.86 -51.00 -9.07
C VAL A 871 19.59 -51.67 -10.23
N GLY A 872 20.70 -51.03 -10.66
CA GLY A 872 21.94 -51.70 -11.08
C GLY A 872 21.99 -52.39 -12.45
N CYS A 873 22.65 -51.74 -13.43
CA CYS A 873 23.44 -52.49 -14.40
C CYS A 873 24.70 -51.71 -14.81
N LYS A 874 25.82 -52.42 -14.71
CA LYS A 874 27.19 -51.97 -15.02
C LYS A 874 27.54 -52.47 -16.42
N ALA A 875 28.21 -51.61 -17.20
CA ALA A 875 29.14 -51.90 -18.30
C ALA A 875 28.65 -52.01 -19.77
N ARG A 876 29.09 -50.97 -20.52
CA ARG A 876 29.63 -50.88 -21.89
C ARG A 876 28.72 -50.56 -23.09
N PRO A 877 29.26 -49.80 -24.06
CA PRO A 877 28.50 -48.77 -24.77
C PRO A 877 28.26 -49.13 -26.23
N THR A 878 27.05 -48.90 -26.72
CA THR A 878 26.76 -48.81 -28.15
C THR A 878 26.17 -47.44 -28.44
N ASN A 879 26.79 -46.74 -29.41
CA ASN A 879 26.59 -45.33 -29.80
C ASN A 879 25.19 -44.99 -30.38
N VAL A 880 24.15 -45.75 -30.03
CA VAL A 880 22.79 -45.57 -30.55
C VAL A 880 21.89 -44.87 -29.52
N CYS A 881 22.15 -45.01 -28.21
CA CYS A 881 21.37 -44.31 -27.18
C CYS A 881 21.71 -42.82 -27.03
N SER A 882 22.91 -42.37 -27.41
CA SER A 882 23.32 -40.96 -27.27
C SER A 882 22.63 -40.03 -28.27
N HIS A 883 22.36 -40.51 -29.49
CA HIS A 883 21.70 -39.71 -30.53
C HIS A 883 20.18 -39.54 -30.28
N MET A 884 19.49 -40.57 -29.79
CA MET A 884 18.07 -40.44 -29.39
C MET A 884 17.89 -39.57 -28.12
N TRP A 885 18.86 -39.57 -27.20
CA TRP A 885 18.83 -38.70 -26.01
C TRP A 885 19.08 -37.23 -26.38
N TYR A 886 19.99 -36.96 -27.32
CA TYR A 886 20.22 -35.62 -27.87
C TYR A 886 19.00 -35.09 -28.63
N PHE A 887 18.32 -35.91 -29.44
CA PHE A 887 17.11 -35.50 -30.16
C PHE A 887 15.93 -35.23 -29.22
N ARG A 888 15.77 -36.02 -28.15
CA ARG A 888 14.75 -35.79 -27.12
C ARG A 888 15.03 -34.50 -26.34
N HIS A 889 16.30 -34.20 -26.03
CA HIS A 889 16.69 -32.94 -25.39
C HIS A 889 16.51 -31.73 -26.30
N ILE A 890 16.81 -31.82 -27.60
CA ILE A 890 16.61 -30.72 -28.54
C ILE A 890 15.11 -30.42 -28.72
N ILE A 891 14.25 -31.45 -28.81
CA ILE A 891 12.79 -31.27 -28.92
C ILE A 891 12.20 -30.72 -27.61
N LEU A 892 12.68 -31.17 -26.44
CA LEU A 892 12.30 -30.61 -25.14
C LEU A 892 12.82 -29.18 -24.96
N LEU A 893 14.02 -28.85 -25.44
CA LEU A 893 14.57 -27.49 -25.41
C LEU A 893 13.75 -26.56 -26.31
N LEU A 894 13.38 -27.02 -27.51
CA LEU A 894 12.51 -26.28 -28.42
C LEU A 894 11.09 -26.12 -27.87
N LEU A 895 10.50 -27.15 -27.28
CA LEU A 895 9.18 -27.07 -26.65
C LEU A 895 9.19 -26.15 -25.42
N THR A 896 10.23 -26.18 -24.59
CA THR A 896 10.40 -25.29 -23.44
C THR A 896 10.72 -23.84 -23.84
N LEU A 897 11.45 -23.62 -24.95
CA LEU A 897 11.66 -22.30 -25.56
C LEU A 897 10.36 -21.72 -26.14
N ILE A 898 9.48 -22.57 -26.69
CA ILE A 898 8.14 -22.17 -27.16
C ILE A 898 7.21 -21.91 -25.96
N GLN A 899 7.35 -22.67 -24.86
CA GLN A 899 6.55 -22.51 -23.64
C GLN A 899 6.94 -21.28 -22.81
N LYS A 900 8.23 -20.87 -22.82
CA LYS A 900 8.73 -19.68 -22.11
C LYS A 900 8.30 -18.35 -22.75
N ASN A 901 7.84 -18.36 -24.01
CA ASN A 901 7.57 -17.16 -24.79
C ASN A 901 6.09 -16.91 -25.14
N MET A 902 5.11 -17.63 -24.56
CA MET A 902 3.68 -17.35 -24.77
C MET A 902 2.86 -17.34 -23.46
N LYS A 903 1.94 -16.37 -23.34
CA LYS A 903 1.04 -16.18 -22.18
C LYS A 903 0.01 -17.32 -22.01
N PRO A 904 -0.47 -17.59 -20.77
CA PRO A 904 -1.13 -18.86 -20.39
C PRO A 904 -2.67 -18.90 -20.60
N SER A 905 -3.21 -18.35 -21.70
CA SER A 905 -4.66 -18.41 -21.98
C SER A 905 -5.06 -19.17 -23.26
N SER A 906 -4.10 -19.71 -24.03
CA SER A 906 -4.39 -20.45 -25.29
C SER A 906 -4.19 -21.97 -25.19
N VAL A 907 -3.90 -22.51 -24.00
CA VAL A 907 -3.50 -23.93 -23.82
C VAL A 907 -4.70 -24.89 -23.79
N SER A 908 -5.93 -24.42 -23.56
CA SER A 908 -7.09 -25.32 -23.39
C SER A 908 -7.75 -25.79 -24.70
N ILE A 909 -7.47 -25.17 -25.85
CA ILE A 909 -8.13 -25.52 -27.13
C ILE A 909 -7.24 -26.42 -28.03
N ILE A 910 -5.91 -26.36 -27.88
CA ILE A 910 -4.99 -27.20 -28.67
C ILE A 910 -4.81 -28.60 -28.04
N VAL A 911 -4.89 -28.71 -26.71
CA VAL A 911 -4.71 -29.98 -25.99
C VAL A 911 -5.94 -30.91 -26.14
N LEU A 912 -7.13 -30.37 -26.42
CA LEU A 912 -8.34 -31.16 -26.68
C LEU A 912 -8.44 -31.69 -28.13
N THR A 913 -7.79 -31.03 -29.09
CA THR A 913 -7.85 -31.45 -30.49
C THR A 913 -6.80 -32.53 -30.83
N ILE A 914 -5.69 -32.59 -30.09
CA ILE A 914 -4.64 -33.61 -30.31
C ILE A 914 -4.92 -34.90 -29.51
N ARG A 915 -5.70 -34.84 -28.41
CA ARG A 915 -6.10 -36.05 -27.66
C ARG A 915 -7.10 -36.96 -28.39
N ASN A 916 -7.79 -36.46 -29.41
CA ASN A 916 -8.80 -37.23 -30.14
C ASN A 916 -8.35 -37.75 -31.53
N GLN A 917 -7.11 -37.54 -31.96
CA GLN A 917 -6.60 -38.02 -33.26
C GLN A 917 -5.46 -39.05 -33.19
N VAL A 918 -5.05 -39.51 -32.00
CA VAL A 918 -4.03 -40.57 -31.84
C VAL A 918 -4.64 -41.88 -31.33
N VAL A 919 -5.91 -42.15 -31.67
CA VAL A 919 -6.59 -43.44 -31.38
C VAL A 919 -6.85 -44.27 -32.64
N ILE A 920 -6.45 -43.83 -33.83
CA ILE A 920 -6.50 -44.68 -35.04
C ILE A 920 -5.24 -44.46 -35.85
N THR A 921 -4.24 -45.32 -35.67
CA THR A 921 -3.50 -46.06 -36.71
C THR A 921 -2.47 -46.96 -36.06
#